data_AF-A0A286USM9-F1
#
_entry.id   AF-A0A286USM9-F1
#
_cell.length_a   1.000
_cell.length_b   1.000
_cell.length_c   1.000
_cell.angle_alpha   90.00
_cell.angle_beta   90.00
_cell.angle_gamma   90.00
#
_symmetry.space_group_name_H-M   'P 1'
#
loop_
_entity.id
_entity.type
_entity.pdbx_description
1 polymer ?
#
loop_
_entity_poly.entity_id
_entity_poly.type
_entity_poly.pdbx_seq_one_letter_code
_entity_poly.pdbx_strand_id
1 'polypeptide(L)'
;MNTEHNEKHPSLLGQLAQTYTLFPNLTRLSQKDIRETSSEPTKEWRDDVWPIRELTPWDISTDFAYPRKFSVEVDEGTWLRLDVHPSSGEIIFDMLGDIYCLPASAYLNPRFGYNERARPVLLGVPYDSDPHFSPDGSKFVFRSDAELGVENIWVSNWKGCDNMDLRSGDSEIGRELSNALLWQKHEEELLNLGIKESTERKYRRLLREGRADAWRVTNETYRWVTDARFHPTEPKVVATKWYTSSRSLGAGEGWEFNLTEKGETITAGSGKRLVGRSLPLGWSTEDYGNQQVGPEQLVWKNEDTVIYSKNVADTNGQFEYDKDVHSGIYAIFETNLTSKRTTTLVSSSPGGATRPELSRDKRTLAFVRRVRDKEALVLKDLNSGTIRNIWYGLSYDLGGISAPMGTYPSFSFTPDDKAIIIWAAGKIWNVPLSTNTLGRNLAETRSSETDILSLESDETQRLHAFVELSINDDGTRVAFQGAGVSYYLDFDPTTSSTRVSPQRVPVLFPSQPYYSPSFVPGNSNLLIHARWSDTSFTTFELADLSSGNSYEISGLPQGRYIYPVLCSCQGNRRQIAFIKIGGDYLSGSIIATADPGLYLAEITLPETLVNDNKSIQLQNLRRLNSEISPGEQVSLKFLEGNKKLLVQESDRAFVIDLAGGADALGDYNHTTIAEGRMTREVTATPQQDKIAFVDAYNVFVVDKENIGDTPLWSKPGNATKGIARVSLDGGHDIAWSTSGERIFWFLGPYLHSLEVSRLSDCASDIRSDGVRFGTDCIKNLLDVQEVEASYETDITRLKKEASASALSRGASSQDSETYVIRNATILTMSSGSLDDDFYASSTLTIKGGIIDSISPVDQAYIPEGATVLDAEGGYVIPGFIDGHAHWNGYDTLLPARSWELEAFLAYGVTTMHNPSSSNVRGFVERARVENGQIVGPRIFHTGEIIYGAGAGEYHNDVADLADARSALLRIKLEGGTASFSYKNYNQYSRASRQRLLLQARNLSMLCVPEGGMNEDWDMTYIIDGMTTIEHNLPIPVVYEDVMSLYAFSGTGATPTHIVDYGGTMGEQYLWANFDLANDPKLRRFVRHDILEGIIETTSRPKDSFQLFNVSASIAAMVHKGLRAHVGAHGEPPLGRMYHAELAFFAAGGLSNYETLRAATRDPAITLGLYNAIGSLEKGKLADLIVYHPDADLLDGDISESLKIKNVMRGGRIWDAETLVEEWPVKGRRPTMPILNAD
;
A
#
# COMPACT_ATOMS: atom_id res chain seq x y z
N MET A 1 -38.75 8.85 -69.99
CA MET A 1 -39.37 7.99 -68.96
C MET A 1 -38.68 8.36 -67.65
N ASN A 2 -39.14 9.33 -66.87
CA ASN A 2 -40.49 9.58 -66.32
C ASN A 2 -40.87 8.54 -65.25
N THR A 3 -41.22 8.90 -64.01
CA THR A 3 -41.01 10.16 -63.24
C THR A 3 -41.40 9.88 -61.79
N GLU A 4 -40.63 10.37 -60.81
CA GLU A 4 -41.11 10.79 -59.46
C GLU A 4 -41.69 9.70 -58.51
N HIS A 5 -41.73 9.87 -57.17
CA HIS A 5 -41.23 10.92 -56.29
C HIS A 5 -40.77 10.36 -54.90
N ASN A 6 -39.95 11.14 -54.20
CA ASN A 6 -39.53 11.05 -52.78
C ASN A 6 -38.52 9.94 -52.38
N GLU A 7 -37.57 10.18 -51.47
CA GLU A 7 -37.25 11.41 -50.70
C GLU A 7 -35.73 11.62 -50.58
N LYS A 8 -35.28 12.84 -50.24
CA LYS A 8 -33.85 13.22 -50.25
C LYS A 8 -33.32 13.51 -48.85
N HIS A 9 -32.15 12.95 -48.50
CA HIS A 9 -31.16 13.62 -47.65
C HIS A 9 -29.72 13.07 -47.89
N PRO A 10 -28.87 13.80 -48.63
CA PRO A 10 -27.43 13.51 -48.68
C PRO A 10 -26.54 14.70 -48.22
N SER A 11 -25.54 14.38 -47.40
CA SER A 11 -24.23 15.04 -47.25
C SER A 11 -24.14 16.58 -47.33
N LEU A 12 -23.92 17.24 -46.18
CA LEU A 12 -23.37 18.61 -46.15
C LEU A 12 -21.83 18.59 -46.07
N LEU A 13 -21.17 18.26 -47.19
CA LEU A 13 -19.71 18.30 -47.29
C LEU A 13 -19.28 19.59 -48.02
N GLY A 14 -19.21 20.71 -47.28
CA GLY A 14 -18.79 21.99 -47.88
C GLY A 14 -19.15 23.28 -47.14
N GLN A 15 -18.52 23.56 -46.00
CA GLN A 15 -18.25 24.92 -45.54
C GLN A 15 -16.99 24.95 -44.64
N LEU A 16 -16.22 26.05 -44.69
CA LEU A 16 -14.88 26.29 -44.11
C LEU A 16 -13.66 25.96 -45.00
N ALA A 17 -13.50 26.72 -46.09
CA ALA A 17 -12.28 26.73 -46.92
C ALA A 17 -11.93 28.13 -47.48
N GLN A 18 -11.95 29.14 -46.61
CA GLN A 18 -11.46 30.52 -46.78
C GLN A 18 -11.51 31.17 -45.39
N THR A 19 -10.52 31.92 -44.88
CA THR A 19 -9.34 32.54 -45.51
C THR A 19 -8.05 32.30 -44.70
N TYR A 20 -6.95 31.95 -45.38
CA TYR A 20 -5.59 32.11 -44.84
C TYR A 20 -5.02 33.49 -45.20
N THR A 21 -3.89 33.85 -44.57
CA THR A 21 -3.07 35.07 -44.76
C THR A 21 -3.73 36.42 -44.45
N LEU A 22 -3.43 36.94 -43.24
CA LEU A 22 -2.90 38.31 -43.06
C LEU A 22 -2.38 38.53 -41.62
N PHE A 23 -1.14 38.13 -41.36
CA PHE A 23 -0.36 38.61 -40.20
C PHE A 23 0.67 39.64 -40.67
N PRO A 24 0.51 40.92 -40.29
CA PRO A 24 1.66 41.82 -40.22
C PRO A 24 1.60 42.71 -38.96
N ASN A 25 2.33 42.34 -37.91
CA ASN A 25 3.43 43.16 -37.40
C ASN A 25 4.14 42.47 -36.23
N LEU A 26 5.23 41.76 -36.55
CA LEU A 26 6.27 41.41 -35.59
C LEU A 26 7.04 42.68 -35.21
N THR A 27 6.54 43.44 -34.23
CA THR A 27 7.41 44.34 -33.46
C THR A 27 8.45 43.46 -32.79
N ARG A 28 9.73 43.63 -33.13
CA ARG A 28 10.84 42.88 -32.52
C ARG A 28 10.96 43.26 -31.04
N LEU A 29 10.31 42.52 -30.15
CA LEU A 29 10.93 42.22 -28.86
C LEU A 29 12.23 41.46 -29.16
N SER A 30 13.34 41.90 -28.59
CA SER A 30 14.64 41.37 -28.95
C SER A 30 14.88 40.03 -28.24
N GLN A 31 15.59 39.10 -28.86
CA GLN A 31 16.07 37.87 -28.20
C GLN A 31 17.15 38.13 -27.12
N LYS A 32 17.27 39.38 -26.65
CA LYS A 32 18.24 39.84 -25.66
C LYS A 32 17.58 40.14 -24.30
N ASP A 33 16.28 40.42 -24.27
CA ASP A 33 15.58 40.97 -23.10
C ASP A 33 14.82 39.91 -22.28
N ILE A 34 15.01 38.61 -22.59
CA ILE A 34 14.57 37.46 -21.77
C ILE A 34 15.80 36.61 -21.43
N ARG A 35 16.90 37.28 -21.03
CA ARG A 35 18.20 36.66 -20.73
C ARG A 35 18.88 37.22 -19.49
N GLU A 36 18.09 37.59 -18.49
CA GLU A 36 18.52 37.75 -17.10
C GLU A 36 17.35 37.39 -16.17
N THR A 37 17.67 36.93 -14.96
CA THR A 37 16.72 36.52 -13.88
C THR A 37 15.65 35.48 -14.23
N SER A 38 16.04 34.34 -14.82
CA SER A 38 15.55 33.05 -14.33
C SER A 38 16.73 32.15 -14.03
N SER A 39 16.84 31.69 -12.79
CA SER A 39 17.84 30.70 -12.39
C SER A 39 17.58 29.38 -13.09
N GLU A 40 18.62 28.59 -13.33
CA GLU A 40 18.42 27.20 -13.74
C GLU A 40 17.88 26.44 -12.52
N PRO A 41 16.70 25.79 -12.57
CA PRO A 41 16.06 25.20 -11.39
C PRO A 41 16.96 24.23 -10.62
N THR A 42 17.80 23.50 -11.37
CA THR A 42 18.84 22.59 -10.88
C THR A 42 19.87 23.26 -9.94
N LYS A 43 20.08 24.57 -10.03
CA LYS A 43 21.04 25.34 -9.21
C LYS A 43 20.42 25.94 -7.96
N GLU A 44 19.10 26.13 -7.93
CA GLU A 44 18.37 26.54 -6.72
C GLU A 44 18.05 25.33 -5.87
N TRP A 45 17.65 24.22 -6.50
CA TRP A 45 17.30 22.98 -5.80
C TRP A 45 18.53 22.27 -5.22
N ARG A 46 18.50 22.07 -3.90
CA ARG A 46 19.55 21.51 -3.07
C ARG A 46 19.23 20.09 -2.60
N ASP A 47 20.29 19.32 -2.35
CA ASP A 47 20.24 17.97 -1.79
C ASP A 47 20.06 17.96 -0.25
N ASP A 48 19.39 18.99 0.31
CA ASP A 48 19.20 19.20 1.76
C ASP A 48 17.72 19.21 2.22
N VAL A 49 16.75 19.25 1.28
CA VAL A 49 15.29 19.20 1.59
C VAL A 49 14.87 17.87 2.22
N TRP A 50 15.59 16.81 1.87
CA TRP A 50 15.58 15.50 2.51
C TRP A 50 17.05 15.07 2.60
N PRO A 51 17.54 14.77 3.81
CA PRO A 51 17.14 13.56 4.50
C PRO A 51 16.07 13.77 5.58
N ILE A 52 15.58 12.67 6.15
CA ILE A 52 15.01 12.66 7.51
C ILE A 52 16.11 12.16 8.48
N ARG A 53 15.77 11.90 9.74
CA ARG A 53 16.74 11.62 10.81
C ARG A 53 17.75 10.54 10.40
N GLU A 54 19.05 10.81 10.62
CA GLU A 54 20.10 9.82 10.35
C GLU A 54 19.79 8.49 11.05
N LEU A 55 19.86 7.41 10.28
CA LEU A 55 19.65 6.06 10.79
C LEU A 55 20.68 5.76 11.89
N THR A 56 20.24 5.16 13.00
CA THR A 56 21.17 4.56 13.96
C THR A 56 22.04 3.53 13.22
N PRO A 57 23.33 3.36 13.58
CA PRO A 57 24.17 2.34 12.95
C PRO A 57 23.54 0.94 12.95
N TRP A 58 23.83 0.21 11.89
CA TRP A 58 23.44 -1.18 11.65
C TRP A 58 24.59 -1.87 10.92
N ASP A 59 24.72 -3.18 11.08
CA ASP A 59 25.44 -4.03 10.15
C ASP A 59 24.47 -5.13 9.71
N ILE A 60 23.99 -5.03 8.47
CA ILE A 60 23.04 -5.97 7.81
C ILE A 60 23.40 -7.44 8.03
N SER A 61 24.70 -7.74 8.14
CA SER A 61 25.26 -9.07 8.30
C SER A 61 25.32 -9.59 9.75
N THR A 62 25.06 -8.76 10.77
CA THR A 62 25.19 -9.17 12.19
C THR A 62 24.13 -8.66 13.16
N ASP A 63 23.44 -7.54 12.89
CA ASP A 63 22.40 -7.02 13.79
C ASP A 63 21.00 -7.62 13.49
N PHE A 64 20.85 -8.36 12.39
CA PHE A 64 19.72 -9.26 12.11
C PHE A 64 20.21 -10.72 12.01
N ALA A 65 19.36 -11.68 12.38
CA ALA A 65 19.73 -13.10 12.48
C ALA A 65 19.20 -13.92 11.30
N TYR A 66 20.10 -14.65 10.64
CA TYR A 66 19.82 -15.51 9.49
C TYR A 66 20.19 -16.97 9.85
N PRO A 67 19.32 -17.71 10.59
CA PRO A 67 19.61 -19.06 11.06
C PRO A 67 19.46 -20.15 9.97
N ARG A 68 19.22 -19.75 8.71
CA ARG A 68 19.01 -20.63 7.55
C ARG A 68 20.13 -20.39 6.54
N LYS A 69 20.67 -21.45 5.95
CA LYS A 69 21.58 -21.37 4.80
C LYS A 69 20.90 -21.86 3.53
N PHE A 70 20.53 -20.93 2.67
CA PHE A 70 20.24 -21.21 1.26
C PHE A 70 21.56 -21.61 0.57
N SER A 71 21.54 -22.62 -0.30
CA SER A 71 22.75 -23.07 -1.01
C SER A 71 22.38 -24.04 -2.12
N VAL A 72 22.75 -23.74 -3.35
CA VAL A 72 22.44 -24.60 -4.49
C VAL A 72 23.40 -24.42 -5.67
N GLU A 73 23.32 -25.36 -6.61
CA GLU A 73 24.01 -25.34 -7.89
C GLU A 73 22.95 -25.07 -8.96
N VAL A 74 22.95 -23.87 -9.52
CA VAL A 74 22.23 -23.53 -10.76
C VAL A 74 23.21 -23.50 -11.93
N ASP A 75 22.71 -23.64 -13.16
CA ASP A 75 23.44 -23.24 -14.36
C ASP A 75 22.79 -22.01 -15.06
N GLU A 76 21.63 -21.57 -14.59
CA GLU A 76 20.85 -20.43 -15.07
C GLU A 76 20.59 -19.44 -13.95
N GLY A 77 20.15 -18.23 -14.28
CA GLY A 77 19.61 -17.32 -13.28
C GLY A 77 18.78 -16.17 -13.84
N THR A 78 18.18 -15.42 -12.94
CA THR A 78 17.28 -14.31 -13.21
C THR A 78 18.05 -12.99 -13.19
N TRP A 79 17.77 -12.11 -14.15
CA TRP A 79 18.28 -10.73 -14.22
C TRP A 79 19.80 -10.51 -14.15
N LEU A 80 20.62 -11.51 -14.52
CA LEU A 80 22.07 -11.48 -14.31
C LEU A 80 22.75 -10.30 -15.03
N ARG A 81 23.03 -9.22 -14.27
CA ARG A 81 23.79 -8.04 -14.70
C ARG A 81 25.27 -8.40 -14.76
N LEU A 82 25.99 -7.96 -15.79
CA LEU A 82 27.36 -8.40 -16.02
C LEU A 82 28.26 -7.36 -16.72
N ASP A 83 29.57 -7.58 -16.61
CA ASP A 83 30.62 -6.89 -17.37
C ASP A 83 31.77 -7.84 -17.76
N VAL A 84 32.61 -7.41 -18.71
CA VAL A 84 33.69 -8.20 -19.32
C VAL A 84 35.04 -7.50 -19.16
N HIS A 85 35.91 -8.08 -18.34
CA HIS A 85 37.20 -7.51 -17.96
C HIS A 85 38.03 -7.08 -19.18
N PRO A 86 38.63 -5.88 -19.19
CA PRO A 86 39.03 -5.23 -20.44
C PRO A 86 40.12 -5.95 -21.24
N SER A 87 40.96 -6.76 -20.61
CA SER A 87 42.08 -7.46 -21.27
C SER A 87 41.99 -9.00 -21.22
N SER A 88 41.68 -9.58 -20.07
CA SER A 88 41.56 -11.05 -19.91
C SER A 88 40.30 -11.64 -20.55
N GLY A 89 39.20 -10.89 -20.61
CA GLY A 89 37.88 -11.43 -20.98
C GLY A 89 37.22 -12.28 -19.90
N GLU A 90 37.61 -12.14 -18.63
CA GLU A 90 36.81 -12.68 -17.52
C GLU A 90 35.46 -11.97 -17.43
N ILE A 91 34.38 -12.71 -17.17
CA ILE A 91 33.04 -12.14 -16.97
C ILE A 91 32.78 -12.03 -15.47
N ILE A 92 32.35 -10.87 -15.00
CA ILE A 92 31.82 -10.65 -13.65
C ILE A 92 30.30 -10.46 -13.73
N PHE A 93 29.53 -11.02 -12.81
CA PHE A 93 28.06 -10.88 -12.79
C PHE A 93 27.47 -11.03 -11.39
N ASP A 94 26.31 -10.42 -11.13
CA ASP A 94 25.53 -10.67 -9.91
C ASP A 94 24.42 -11.70 -10.09
N MET A 95 24.09 -12.39 -8.98
CA MET A 95 23.05 -13.42 -8.88
C MET A 95 22.54 -13.45 -7.44
N LEU A 96 21.26 -13.14 -7.19
CA LEU A 96 20.61 -13.14 -5.87
C LEU A 96 21.34 -12.33 -4.76
N GLY A 97 22.16 -11.33 -5.13
CA GLY A 97 22.94 -10.52 -4.18
C GLY A 97 24.38 -11.02 -3.92
N ASP A 98 24.78 -12.16 -4.48
CA ASP A 98 26.19 -12.60 -4.55
C ASP A 98 26.83 -12.11 -5.87
N ILE A 99 28.16 -11.92 -5.91
CA ILE A 99 28.91 -11.65 -7.16
C ILE A 99 29.80 -12.82 -7.55
N TYR A 100 29.71 -13.24 -8.81
CA TYR A 100 30.41 -14.38 -9.39
C TYR A 100 31.31 -14.00 -10.57
N CYS A 101 32.31 -14.84 -10.85
CA CYS A 101 33.24 -14.72 -11.97
C CYS A 101 33.24 -15.99 -12.83
N LEU A 102 33.21 -15.82 -14.16
CA LEU A 102 33.46 -16.88 -15.14
C LEU A 102 34.78 -16.61 -15.86
N PRO A 103 35.78 -17.51 -15.77
CA PRO A 103 37.07 -17.30 -16.41
C PRO A 103 36.94 -17.38 -17.93
N ALA A 104 37.69 -16.55 -18.65
CA ALA A 104 37.62 -16.47 -20.12
C ALA A 104 37.82 -17.82 -20.84
N SER A 105 38.58 -18.73 -20.21
CA SER A 105 38.78 -20.11 -20.67
C SER A 105 37.49 -20.91 -20.83
N ALA A 106 36.48 -20.65 -19.99
CA ALA A 106 35.21 -21.38 -19.98
C ALA A 106 34.39 -21.23 -21.28
N TYR A 107 34.53 -20.09 -21.98
CA TYR A 107 33.75 -19.80 -23.18
C TYR A 107 34.57 -19.52 -24.44
N LEU A 108 35.88 -19.25 -24.33
CA LEU A 108 36.76 -19.01 -25.49
C LEU A 108 37.39 -20.29 -26.08
N ASN A 109 37.31 -21.45 -25.42
CA ASN A 109 38.08 -22.65 -25.81
C ASN A 109 37.23 -23.94 -25.89
N PRO A 110 36.45 -24.15 -26.98
CA PRO A 110 35.44 -25.21 -27.10
C PRO A 110 36.01 -26.63 -27.36
N ARG A 111 37.13 -26.98 -26.73
CA ARG A 111 37.76 -28.33 -26.80
C ARG A 111 37.53 -29.20 -25.57
N PHE A 112 36.93 -28.64 -24.52
CA PHE A 112 36.57 -29.33 -23.28
C PHE A 112 35.06 -29.17 -23.04
N GLY A 113 34.48 -30.01 -22.19
CA GLY A 113 33.03 -30.08 -21.98
C GLY A 113 32.44 -28.78 -21.42
N TYR A 114 31.19 -28.48 -21.79
CA TYR A 114 30.52 -27.18 -21.65
C TYR A 114 30.21 -26.70 -20.20
N ASN A 115 30.70 -27.38 -19.18
CA ASN A 115 30.34 -27.12 -17.78
C ASN A 115 31.59 -26.67 -17.00
N GLU A 116 31.81 -25.35 -16.92
CA GLU A 116 32.68 -24.75 -15.90
C GLU A 116 31.81 -24.03 -14.84
N ARG A 117 32.29 -24.02 -13.60
CA ARG A 117 31.57 -23.52 -12.43
C ARG A 117 31.99 -22.08 -12.14
N ALA A 118 31.03 -21.16 -12.08
CA ALA A 118 31.31 -19.78 -11.70
C ALA A 118 31.96 -19.72 -10.29
N ARG A 119 33.01 -18.91 -10.17
CA ARG A 119 33.77 -18.71 -8.92
C ARG A 119 33.14 -17.55 -8.14
N PRO A 120 32.70 -17.71 -6.88
CA PRO A 120 32.21 -16.60 -6.08
C PRO A 120 33.33 -15.61 -5.74
N VAL A 121 33.08 -14.33 -5.96
CA VAL A 121 33.99 -13.18 -5.74
C VAL A 121 33.57 -12.38 -4.51
N LEU A 122 32.27 -12.13 -4.37
CA LEU A 122 31.64 -11.64 -3.15
C LEU A 122 30.53 -12.60 -2.76
N LEU A 123 30.37 -12.80 -1.44
CA LEU A 123 29.30 -13.61 -0.86
C LEU A 123 28.70 -12.90 0.35
N GLY A 124 27.49 -13.28 0.74
CA GLY A 124 27.06 -13.16 2.14
C GLY A 124 25.60 -12.78 2.33
N VAL A 125 25.38 -11.83 3.24
CA VAL A 125 24.07 -11.27 3.57
C VAL A 125 23.82 -9.92 2.86
N PRO A 126 24.83 -9.02 2.70
CA PRO A 126 24.66 -7.82 1.89
C PRO A 126 24.32 -8.16 0.45
N TYR A 127 23.44 -7.38 -0.16
CA TYR A 127 22.93 -7.60 -1.51
C TYR A 127 23.79 -6.84 -2.53
N ASP A 128 24.77 -7.53 -3.11
CA ASP A 128 25.71 -6.99 -4.07
C ASP A 128 25.20 -7.08 -5.51
N SER A 129 25.53 -6.07 -6.32
CA SER A 129 24.93 -5.89 -7.64
C SER A 129 25.66 -4.87 -8.51
N ASP A 130 25.24 -4.74 -9.77
CA ASP A 130 25.76 -3.78 -10.76
C ASP A 130 27.32 -3.81 -10.92
N PRO A 131 27.98 -4.97 -11.11
CA PRO A 131 29.44 -5.05 -11.19
C PRO A 131 30.02 -4.54 -12.52
N HIS A 132 30.95 -3.60 -12.45
CA HIS A 132 31.63 -3.04 -13.63
C HIS A 132 33.14 -2.86 -13.42
N PHE A 133 33.97 -3.16 -14.42
CA PHE A 133 35.42 -3.06 -14.37
C PHE A 133 35.94 -1.63 -14.62
N SER A 134 37.10 -1.30 -14.07
CA SER A 134 37.85 -0.10 -14.44
C SER A 134 38.44 -0.24 -15.86
N PRO A 135 38.71 0.86 -16.58
CA PRO A 135 39.20 0.79 -17.98
C PRO A 135 40.55 0.08 -18.17
N ASP A 136 41.35 0.00 -17.10
CA ASP A 136 42.62 -0.74 -17.03
C ASP A 136 42.47 -2.19 -16.52
N GLY A 137 41.31 -2.54 -15.96
CA GLY A 137 41.01 -3.83 -15.35
C GLY A 137 41.55 -4.03 -13.93
N SER A 138 42.19 -3.03 -13.31
CA SER A 138 42.79 -3.20 -11.98
C SER A 138 41.78 -3.19 -10.83
N LYS A 139 40.53 -2.78 -11.08
CA LYS A 139 39.44 -2.66 -10.09
C LYS A 139 38.10 -3.07 -10.69
N PHE A 140 37.14 -3.31 -9.81
CA PHE A 140 35.72 -3.26 -10.16
C PHE A 140 34.96 -2.37 -9.17
N VAL A 141 33.88 -1.78 -9.65
CA VAL A 141 32.86 -1.05 -8.89
C VAL A 141 31.61 -1.93 -8.82
N PHE A 142 30.88 -1.83 -7.72
CA PHE A 142 29.61 -2.54 -7.50
C PHE A 142 28.71 -1.72 -6.56
N ARG A 143 27.41 -2.01 -6.56
CA ARG A 143 26.42 -1.51 -5.61
C ARG A 143 26.24 -2.51 -4.49
N SER A 144 26.10 -2.05 -3.25
CA SER A 144 25.86 -2.92 -2.08
C SER A 144 25.13 -2.17 -0.96
N ASP A 145 24.22 -2.85 -0.27
CA ASP A 145 23.54 -2.36 0.94
C ASP A 145 24.38 -2.55 2.23
N ALA A 146 25.61 -3.06 2.10
CA ALA A 146 26.50 -3.39 3.21
C ALA A 146 26.65 -2.25 4.24
N GLU A 147 26.78 -2.65 5.51
CA GLU A 147 26.71 -1.78 6.68
C GLU A 147 25.32 -1.15 6.85
N LEU A 148 25.07 0.03 6.26
CA LEU A 148 23.90 0.88 6.58
C LEU A 148 22.54 0.31 6.15
N GLY A 149 22.49 -0.73 5.32
CA GLY A 149 21.24 -1.21 4.73
C GLY A 149 20.63 -0.23 3.75
N VAL A 150 21.47 0.53 3.02
CA VAL A 150 21.08 1.48 1.97
C VAL A 150 22.09 1.33 0.85
N GLU A 151 21.61 1.19 -0.39
CA GLU A 151 22.42 0.82 -1.54
C GLU A 151 23.41 1.94 -1.90
N ASN A 152 24.68 1.67 -1.62
CA ASN A 152 25.80 2.56 -1.84
C ASN A 152 26.74 1.99 -2.91
N ILE A 153 27.57 2.85 -3.52
CA ILE A 153 28.63 2.39 -4.43
C ILE A 153 29.87 1.99 -3.63
N TRP A 154 30.45 0.85 -3.99
CA TRP A 154 31.66 0.26 -3.44
C TRP A 154 32.65 -0.08 -4.56
N VAL A 155 33.94 -0.12 -4.23
CA VAL A 155 35.03 -0.51 -5.14
C VAL A 155 35.93 -1.53 -4.47
N SER A 156 36.46 -2.47 -5.25
CA SER A 156 37.47 -3.44 -4.83
C SER A 156 38.54 -3.63 -5.91
N ASN A 157 39.70 -4.16 -5.53
CA ASN A 157 40.80 -4.42 -6.44
C ASN A 157 40.62 -5.78 -7.14
N TRP A 158 40.79 -5.83 -8.46
CA TRP A 158 40.68 -7.08 -9.21
C TRP A 158 41.97 -7.92 -9.11
N LYS A 159 41.83 -9.24 -8.94
CA LYS A 159 42.95 -10.19 -8.82
C LYS A 159 42.84 -11.39 -9.78
N GLY A 160 41.82 -11.43 -10.64
CA GLY A 160 41.46 -12.58 -11.49
C GLY A 160 40.57 -13.61 -10.78
N CYS A 161 39.71 -14.34 -11.52
CA CYS A 161 38.66 -15.20 -10.95
C CYS A 161 39.22 -16.16 -9.88
N ASP A 162 40.29 -16.90 -10.19
CA ASP A 162 40.80 -17.97 -9.30
C ASP A 162 41.48 -17.42 -8.03
N ASN A 163 42.02 -16.20 -8.04
CA ASN A 163 42.58 -15.55 -6.84
C ASN A 163 41.50 -14.89 -5.96
N MET A 164 40.30 -14.69 -6.52
CA MET A 164 39.14 -14.13 -5.83
C MET A 164 38.14 -15.22 -5.41
N ASP A 165 38.33 -16.49 -5.81
CA ASP A 165 37.42 -17.59 -5.51
C ASP A 165 37.35 -17.89 -4.00
N LEU A 166 36.25 -17.46 -3.38
CA LEU A 166 35.93 -17.65 -1.97
C LEU A 166 35.72 -19.11 -1.55
N ARG A 167 35.76 -20.06 -2.49
CA ARG A 167 35.68 -21.51 -2.26
C ARG A 167 37.00 -22.25 -2.54
N SER A 168 38.07 -21.57 -2.97
CA SER A 168 39.39 -22.19 -3.23
C SER A 168 40.38 -22.02 -2.06
N GLY A 169 41.30 -22.97 -1.90
CA GLY A 169 42.31 -22.96 -0.83
C GLY A 169 43.77 -22.71 -1.28
N ASP A 170 44.04 -22.70 -2.58
CA ASP A 170 45.40 -22.89 -3.13
C ASP A 170 46.22 -21.60 -3.38
N SER A 171 45.69 -20.42 -3.04
CA SER A 171 46.40 -19.13 -3.17
C SER A 171 47.07 -18.68 -1.85
N GLU A 172 47.90 -17.63 -1.90
CA GLU A 172 48.50 -17.06 -0.68
C GLU A 172 47.43 -16.42 0.25
N ILE A 173 46.40 -15.81 -0.35
CA ILE A 173 45.15 -15.42 0.33
C ILE A 173 44.42 -16.65 0.86
N GLY A 174 44.43 -17.75 0.10
CA GLY A 174 43.85 -19.05 0.43
C GLY A 174 44.25 -19.59 1.81
N ARG A 175 45.42 -19.23 2.36
CA ARG A 175 45.78 -19.60 3.74
C ARG A 175 45.01 -18.81 4.80
N GLU A 176 44.80 -17.51 4.62
CA GLU A 176 44.01 -16.69 5.54
C GLU A 176 42.51 -16.95 5.38
N LEU A 177 42.04 -17.10 4.13
CA LEU A 177 40.68 -17.52 3.81
C LEU A 177 40.38 -18.92 4.36
N SER A 178 41.25 -19.92 4.19
CA SER A 178 41.05 -21.26 4.77
C SER A 178 40.97 -21.23 6.29
N ASN A 179 41.79 -20.40 6.96
CA ASN A 179 41.68 -20.19 8.40
C ASN A 179 40.32 -19.56 8.74
N ALA A 180 39.88 -18.52 8.00
CA ALA A 180 38.57 -17.90 8.20
C ALA A 180 37.40 -18.90 7.99
N LEU A 181 37.46 -19.75 6.96
CA LEU A 181 36.46 -20.79 6.69
C LEU A 181 36.43 -21.86 7.79
N LEU A 182 37.58 -22.26 8.36
CA LEU A 182 37.62 -23.17 9.51
C LEU A 182 36.90 -22.62 10.75
N TRP A 183 36.95 -21.30 10.97
CA TRP A 183 36.23 -20.64 12.07
C TRP A 183 34.76 -20.35 11.76
N GLN A 184 34.32 -20.41 10.50
CA GLN A 184 33.00 -19.95 10.04
C GLN A 184 31.85 -20.46 10.92
N LYS A 185 31.69 -21.79 11.01
CA LYS A 185 30.58 -22.39 11.76
C LYS A 185 30.56 -21.96 13.24
N HIS A 186 31.72 -21.86 13.88
CA HIS A 186 31.79 -21.45 15.28
C HIS A 186 31.46 -19.97 15.47
N GLU A 187 31.86 -19.11 14.52
CA GLU A 187 31.54 -17.69 14.56
C GLU A 187 30.06 -17.43 14.24
N GLU A 188 29.46 -18.21 13.35
CA GLU A 188 28.00 -18.27 13.10
C GLU A 188 27.23 -18.76 14.34
N GLU A 189 27.70 -19.78 15.04
CA GLU A 189 27.12 -20.23 16.33
C GLU A 189 27.17 -19.12 17.39
N LEU A 190 28.30 -18.41 17.50
CA LEU A 190 28.45 -17.27 18.41
C LEU A 190 27.54 -16.08 18.04
N LEU A 191 27.35 -15.80 16.75
CA LEU A 191 26.43 -14.76 16.26
C LEU A 191 24.97 -15.12 16.54
N ASN A 192 24.56 -16.37 16.32
CA ASN A 192 23.22 -16.86 16.65
C ASN A 192 22.94 -16.86 18.17
N LEU A 193 23.97 -16.84 19.01
CA LEU A 193 23.89 -16.63 20.47
C LEU A 193 23.92 -15.13 20.87
N GLY A 194 23.89 -14.20 19.91
CA GLY A 194 23.89 -12.75 20.15
C GLY A 194 25.26 -12.16 20.54
N ILE A 195 26.36 -12.91 20.40
CA ILE A 195 27.67 -12.51 20.89
C ILE A 195 28.37 -11.66 19.81
N LYS A 196 28.14 -10.33 19.86
CA LYS A 196 28.69 -9.31 18.94
C LYS A 196 30.16 -9.54 18.59
N GLU A 197 30.50 -9.37 17.31
CA GLU A 197 31.84 -9.63 16.77
C GLU A 197 32.95 -8.84 17.47
N SER A 198 34.14 -9.45 17.59
CA SER A 198 35.37 -8.68 17.80
C SER A 198 35.91 -8.22 16.44
N THR A 199 36.82 -7.24 16.42
CA THR A 199 37.50 -6.76 15.20
C THR A 199 38.13 -7.91 14.40
N GLU A 200 38.65 -8.92 15.09
CA GLU A 200 39.26 -10.12 14.50
C GLU A 200 38.21 -11.04 13.83
N ARG A 201 37.02 -11.17 14.43
CA ARG A 201 35.89 -11.92 13.84
C ARG A 201 35.32 -11.18 12.62
N LYS A 202 35.07 -9.85 12.72
CA LYS A 202 34.61 -9.05 11.57
C LYS A 202 35.64 -9.09 10.43
N TYR A 203 36.95 -9.08 10.70
CA TYR A 203 37.97 -9.26 9.65
C TYR A 203 37.88 -10.65 8.99
N ARG A 204 37.77 -11.75 9.75
CA ARG A 204 37.56 -13.09 9.18
C ARG A 204 36.25 -13.21 8.40
N ARG A 205 35.18 -12.56 8.87
CA ARG A 205 33.90 -12.49 8.14
C ARG A 205 34.07 -11.77 6.80
N LEU A 206 34.65 -10.57 6.80
CA LEU A 206 34.91 -9.80 5.57
C LEU A 206 35.87 -10.53 4.61
N LEU A 207 36.77 -11.39 5.10
CA LEU A 207 37.57 -12.30 4.25
C LEU A 207 36.69 -13.37 3.57
N ARG A 208 35.77 -14.02 4.31
CA ARG A 208 34.83 -15.03 3.75
C ARG A 208 33.81 -14.42 2.77
N GLU A 209 33.49 -13.15 2.94
CA GLU A 209 32.57 -12.38 2.08
C GLU A 209 33.27 -11.73 0.88
N GLY A 210 34.61 -11.79 0.78
CA GLY A 210 35.41 -11.09 -0.25
C GLY A 210 35.58 -9.58 -0.02
N ARG A 211 34.87 -9.00 0.95
CA ARG A 211 34.81 -7.56 1.28
C ARG A 211 36.04 -7.02 2.00
N ALA A 212 36.96 -7.86 2.49
CA ALA A 212 38.13 -7.41 3.26
C ALA A 212 39.02 -6.38 2.53
N ASP A 213 38.97 -6.36 1.19
CA ASP A 213 39.64 -5.38 0.32
C ASP A 213 38.71 -4.41 -0.41
N ALA A 214 37.40 -4.45 -0.14
CA ALA A 214 36.45 -3.47 -0.65
C ALA A 214 36.43 -2.20 0.21
N TRP A 215 36.03 -1.07 -0.37
CA TRP A 215 35.71 0.16 0.34
C TRP A 215 34.60 0.92 -0.37
N ARG A 216 33.87 1.72 0.40
CA ARG A 216 32.72 2.49 -0.07
C ARG A 216 33.17 3.79 -0.75
N VAL A 217 32.40 4.27 -1.72
CA VAL A 217 32.65 5.49 -2.51
C VAL A 217 31.58 6.57 -2.25
N THR A 218 30.36 6.16 -1.86
CA THR A 218 29.27 7.07 -1.44
C THR A 218 29.00 6.96 0.07
N ASN A 219 28.13 7.82 0.60
CA ASN A 219 27.55 7.65 1.94
C ASN A 219 26.09 8.11 1.94
N GLU A 220 25.28 7.52 1.08
CA GLU A 220 23.85 7.77 1.05
C GLU A 220 23.16 7.06 2.23
N THR A 221 22.27 7.79 2.91
CA THR A 221 21.60 7.37 4.15
C THR A 221 20.07 7.29 4.02
N TYR A 222 19.53 7.66 2.85
CA TYR A 222 18.08 7.70 2.54
C TYR A 222 17.81 7.65 1.03
N ARG A 223 18.63 8.35 0.24
CA ARG A 223 18.71 8.14 -1.22
C ARG A 223 19.45 6.83 -1.50
N TRP A 224 19.32 6.32 -2.73
CA TRP A 224 20.09 5.17 -3.21
C TRP A 224 20.73 5.47 -4.57
N VAL A 225 21.72 4.66 -4.94
CA VAL A 225 22.55 4.84 -6.16
C VAL A 225 22.70 3.54 -6.94
N THR A 226 22.60 3.59 -8.26
CA THR A 226 22.67 2.39 -9.16
C THR A 226 23.49 2.64 -10.43
N ASP A 227 23.90 1.54 -11.07
CA ASP A 227 24.52 1.46 -12.39
C ASP A 227 25.78 2.34 -12.54
N ALA A 228 26.76 2.10 -11.67
CA ALA A 228 28.00 2.87 -11.65
C ALA A 228 28.94 2.55 -12.83
N ARG A 229 29.66 3.56 -13.33
CA ARG A 229 30.74 3.42 -14.34
C ARG A 229 31.95 4.26 -13.97
N PHE A 230 33.14 3.68 -14.09
CA PHE A 230 34.40 4.42 -13.99
C PHE A 230 34.52 5.47 -15.10
N HIS A 231 35.09 6.62 -14.75
CA HIS A 231 35.50 7.63 -15.70
C HIS A 231 36.74 7.18 -16.51
N PRO A 232 36.93 7.60 -17.78
CA PRO A 232 37.97 7.02 -18.64
C PRO A 232 39.43 7.31 -18.24
N THR A 233 39.70 8.33 -17.42
CA THR A 233 41.07 8.79 -17.08
C THR A 233 41.24 9.24 -15.62
N GLU A 234 40.43 10.19 -15.14
CA GLU A 234 40.40 10.60 -13.72
C GLU A 234 39.88 9.49 -12.77
N PRO A 235 40.35 9.42 -11.51
CA PRO A 235 39.90 8.44 -10.50
C PRO A 235 38.54 8.81 -9.90
N LYS A 236 37.47 8.65 -10.68
CA LYS A 236 36.08 8.91 -10.28
C LYS A 236 35.10 7.97 -10.98
N VAL A 237 33.88 7.89 -10.47
CA VAL A 237 32.76 7.15 -11.08
C VAL A 237 31.60 8.10 -11.38
N VAL A 238 30.78 7.76 -12.37
CA VAL A 238 29.40 8.27 -12.52
C VAL A 238 28.43 7.19 -12.03
N ALA A 239 27.30 7.58 -11.46
CA ALA A 239 26.19 6.67 -11.16
C ALA A 239 24.84 7.42 -11.29
N THR A 240 23.74 6.66 -11.30
CA THR A 240 22.39 7.21 -11.17
C THR A 240 22.07 7.37 -9.67
N LYS A 241 21.77 8.58 -9.20
CA LYS A 241 21.26 8.84 -7.84
C LYS A 241 19.75 9.08 -7.90
N TRP A 242 18.99 8.41 -7.03
CA TRP A 242 17.53 8.35 -7.14
C TRP A 242 16.81 9.25 -6.15
N TYR A 243 15.78 9.95 -6.65
CA TYR A 243 15.02 10.98 -5.94
C TYR A 243 13.53 10.65 -5.90
N THR A 244 13.05 10.27 -4.73
CA THR A 244 11.64 10.04 -4.43
C THR A 244 10.92 11.34 -4.04
N SER A 245 9.62 11.37 -4.35
CA SER A 245 8.70 12.49 -4.19
C SER A 245 7.68 12.18 -3.09
N SER A 246 6.47 12.77 -3.12
CA SER A 246 5.31 12.21 -2.42
C SER A 246 5.02 10.78 -2.87
N ARG A 247 5.22 10.47 -4.16
CA ARG A 247 5.21 9.12 -4.71
C ARG A 247 6.56 8.42 -4.51
N SER A 248 6.51 7.14 -4.15
CA SER A 248 7.66 6.27 -3.86
C SER A 248 8.48 5.85 -5.08
N LEU A 249 7.96 6.00 -6.30
CA LEU A 249 8.72 5.79 -7.52
C LEU A 249 9.85 6.84 -7.63
N GLY A 250 11.07 6.37 -7.79
CA GLY A 250 12.26 7.22 -7.81
C GLY A 250 12.53 7.85 -9.18
N ALA A 251 12.98 9.10 -9.18
CA ALA A 251 13.46 9.80 -10.37
C ALA A 251 15.00 9.85 -10.39
N GLY A 252 15.62 9.37 -11.45
CA GLY A 252 17.09 9.36 -11.58
C GLY A 252 17.71 10.76 -11.77
N GLU A 253 18.93 10.94 -11.31
CA GLU A 253 19.85 12.02 -11.69
C GLU A 253 21.25 11.47 -11.94
N GLY A 254 21.99 12.07 -12.87
CA GLY A 254 23.39 11.69 -13.12
C GLY A 254 24.35 12.43 -12.18
N TRP A 255 25.14 11.71 -11.38
CA TRP A 255 26.08 12.26 -10.40
C TRP A 255 27.48 11.65 -10.53
N GLU A 256 28.54 12.45 -10.33
CA GLU A 256 29.92 11.98 -10.22
C GLU A 256 30.39 11.92 -8.75
N PHE A 257 31.20 10.91 -8.44
CA PHE A 257 31.78 10.65 -7.12
C PHE A 257 33.27 10.31 -7.26
N ASN A 258 34.13 10.92 -6.46
CA ASN A 258 35.57 10.66 -6.49
C ASN A 258 35.90 9.33 -5.83
N LEU A 259 36.90 8.60 -6.35
CA LEU A 259 37.44 7.43 -5.67
C LEU A 259 38.29 7.89 -4.46
N THR A 260 37.82 7.57 -3.26
CA THR A 260 38.53 7.75 -1.99
C THR A 260 39.59 6.67 -1.77
N GLU A 261 40.51 6.90 -0.82
CA GLU A 261 41.39 5.86 -0.29
C GLU A 261 40.69 5.00 0.78
N LYS A 262 41.15 3.74 0.92
CA LYS A 262 40.59 2.74 1.84
C LYS A 262 40.76 3.19 3.30
N GLY A 263 39.70 3.74 3.88
CA GLY A 263 39.64 4.24 5.26
C GLY A 263 39.34 5.74 5.40
N GLU A 264 39.14 6.48 4.31
CA GLU A 264 38.66 7.86 4.37
C GLU A 264 37.16 7.93 4.73
N THR A 265 36.77 8.94 5.52
CA THR A 265 35.38 9.17 5.92
C THR A 265 34.64 9.98 4.86
N ILE A 266 33.68 9.36 4.17
CA ILE A 266 32.79 10.02 3.20
C ILE A 266 31.61 10.67 3.94
N THR A 267 31.32 11.94 3.68
CA THR A 267 30.15 12.64 4.25
C THR A 267 28.87 12.27 3.51
N ALA A 268 27.73 12.27 4.20
CA ALA A 268 26.43 12.13 3.55
C ALA A 268 26.16 13.28 2.57
N GLY A 269 25.41 13.03 1.50
CA GLY A 269 25.13 14.02 0.44
C GLY A 269 26.38 14.48 -0.35
N SER A 270 27.48 13.72 -0.31
CA SER A 270 28.67 13.99 -1.11
C SER A 270 28.51 13.57 -2.56
N GLY A 271 29.38 14.07 -3.44
CA GLY A 271 29.30 13.90 -4.90
C GLY A 271 28.95 15.20 -5.62
N LYS A 272 28.79 15.14 -6.94
CA LYS A 272 28.47 16.32 -7.77
C LYS A 272 27.52 15.98 -8.92
N ARG A 273 26.36 16.64 -8.95
CA ARG A 273 25.35 16.51 -10.00
C ARG A 273 25.93 16.92 -11.37
N LEU A 274 25.85 16.00 -12.34
CA LEU A 274 26.25 16.19 -13.73
C LEU A 274 25.06 16.55 -14.63
N VAL A 275 23.95 15.80 -14.49
CA VAL A 275 22.73 15.93 -15.29
C VAL A 275 21.52 15.81 -14.37
N GLY A 276 20.75 16.89 -14.25
CA GLY A 276 19.54 16.94 -13.42
C GLY A 276 18.27 16.51 -14.16
N ARG A 277 17.18 16.44 -13.39
CA ARG A 277 15.80 16.25 -13.90
C ARG A 277 15.36 17.47 -14.73
N SER A 278 14.35 17.27 -15.57
CA SER A 278 13.79 18.33 -16.43
C SER A 278 12.38 18.66 -15.93
N LEU A 279 12.11 19.91 -15.58
CA LEU A 279 10.76 20.33 -15.20
C LEU A 279 9.79 20.27 -16.40
N PRO A 280 8.51 19.91 -16.17
CA PRO A 280 7.42 20.13 -17.12
C PRO A 280 7.20 21.62 -17.42
N LEU A 281 6.47 21.92 -18.49
CA LEU A 281 6.14 23.30 -18.84
C LEU A 281 5.13 23.86 -17.83
N GLY A 282 5.56 24.86 -17.05
CA GLY A 282 4.72 25.59 -16.08
C GLY A 282 5.03 25.29 -14.61
N TRP A 283 5.86 24.29 -14.31
CA TRP A 283 6.33 24.00 -12.95
C TRP A 283 7.40 25.01 -12.48
N SER A 284 7.46 25.29 -11.18
CA SER A 284 8.41 26.20 -10.55
C SER A 284 9.68 25.48 -10.05
N THR A 285 10.62 26.20 -9.43
CA THR A 285 11.87 25.58 -8.94
C THR A 285 11.67 24.81 -7.64
N GLU A 286 10.62 25.15 -6.89
CA GLU A 286 10.11 24.41 -5.74
C GLU A 286 9.57 23.02 -6.15
N ASP A 287 8.85 22.93 -7.27
CA ASP A 287 8.28 21.68 -7.80
C ASP A 287 9.35 20.64 -8.23
N TYR A 288 10.63 21.04 -8.34
CA TYR A 288 11.72 20.14 -8.74
C TYR A 288 11.86 18.93 -7.80
N GLY A 289 11.45 19.05 -6.53
CA GLY A 289 11.37 17.90 -5.62
C GLY A 289 10.42 16.80 -6.12
N ASN A 290 9.30 17.18 -6.74
CA ASN A 290 8.18 16.31 -7.09
C ASN A 290 8.29 15.67 -8.49
N GLN A 291 9.28 16.06 -9.30
CA GLN A 291 9.46 15.50 -10.65
C GLN A 291 9.90 14.03 -10.57
N GLN A 292 9.00 13.12 -10.99
CA GLN A 292 9.15 11.67 -11.03
C GLN A 292 10.03 11.16 -12.21
N VAL A 293 10.36 12.03 -13.18
CA VAL A 293 11.02 11.64 -14.45
C VAL A 293 12.42 12.25 -14.60
N GLY A 294 13.44 11.40 -14.74
CA GLY A 294 14.85 11.81 -14.74
C GLY A 294 15.78 11.05 -15.69
N PRO A 295 17.04 11.50 -15.85
CA PRO A 295 18.08 10.76 -16.56
C PRO A 295 18.62 9.59 -15.73
N GLU A 296 18.86 8.46 -16.39
CA GLU A 296 19.32 7.21 -15.78
C GLU A 296 20.24 6.43 -16.72
N GLN A 297 20.93 5.41 -16.19
CA GLN A 297 21.75 4.48 -16.96
C GLN A 297 22.93 5.17 -17.68
N LEU A 298 23.86 5.74 -16.89
CA LEU A 298 24.88 6.68 -17.37
C LEU A 298 26.21 6.00 -17.74
N VAL A 299 26.67 6.23 -18.98
CA VAL A 299 27.97 5.76 -19.48
C VAL A 299 28.83 6.89 -20.04
N TRP A 300 30.16 6.80 -19.90
CA TRP A 300 31.10 7.83 -20.36
C TRP A 300 31.48 7.64 -21.83
N LYS A 301 31.30 8.67 -22.66
CA LYS A 301 31.80 8.69 -24.05
C LYS A 301 33.26 9.14 -24.10
N ASN A 302 33.61 10.20 -23.39
CA ASN A 302 34.95 10.76 -23.26
C ASN A 302 35.09 11.43 -21.89
N GLU A 303 36.12 12.26 -21.69
CA GLU A 303 36.42 12.92 -20.40
C GLU A 303 35.40 14.01 -19.99
N ASP A 304 34.55 14.48 -20.91
CA ASP A 304 33.63 15.59 -20.64
C ASP A 304 32.19 15.36 -21.14
N THR A 305 31.85 14.14 -21.58
CA THR A 305 30.58 13.84 -22.26
C THR A 305 30.02 12.49 -21.82
N VAL A 306 28.78 12.51 -21.33
CA VAL A 306 28.02 11.34 -20.86
C VAL A 306 26.88 11.00 -21.82
N ILE A 307 26.58 9.70 -21.92
CA ILE A 307 25.41 9.15 -22.59
C ILE A 307 24.49 8.57 -21.49
N TYR A 308 23.18 8.71 -21.65
CA TYR A 308 22.18 8.21 -20.68
C TYR A 308 20.85 7.95 -21.37
N SER A 309 19.98 7.16 -20.75
CA SER A 309 18.58 7.01 -21.16
C SER A 309 17.67 7.90 -20.30
N LYS A 310 16.49 8.22 -20.82
CA LYS A 310 15.43 8.94 -20.07
C LYS A 310 14.06 8.62 -20.68
N ASN A 311 13.05 8.43 -19.84
CA ASN A 311 11.64 8.39 -20.22
C ASN A 311 11.19 9.77 -20.77
N VAL A 312 10.59 9.76 -21.95
CA VAL A 312 10.11 10.95 -22.69
C VAL A 312 8.61 10.92 -23.00
N ALA A 313 7.87 9.94 -22.48
CA ALA A 313 6.42 9.88 -22.58
C ALA A 313 5.75 10.72 -21.48
N ASP A 314 6.21 10.59 -20.24
CA ASP A 314 5.71 11.30 -19.05
C ASP A 314 6.12 12.80 -19.06
N THR A 315 5.52 13.57 -19.97
CA THR A 315 5.88 14.98 -20.23
C THR A 315 5.22 15.98 -19.28
N ASN A 316 4.21 15.54 -18.52
CA ASN A 316 3.47 16.31 -17.51
C ASN A 316 4.14 16.29 -16.11
N GLY A 317 5.15 15.43 -15.89
CA GLY A 317 5.85 15.26 -14.62
C GLY A 317 5.27 14.21 -13.67
N GLN A 318 4.23 13.50 -14.09
CA GLN A 318 3.64 12.35 -13.38
C GLN A 318 3.97 11.06 -14.14
N PHE A 319 4.19 9.96 -13.42
CA PHE A 319 4.40 8.66 -14.04
C PHE A 319 3.06 7.96 -14.35
N GLU A 320 2.77 7.71 -15.63
CA GLU A 320 1.56 6.99 -16.08
C GLU A 320 1.81 5.47 -16.16
N TYR A 321 0.84 4.62 -15.80
CA TYR A 321 0.94 3.17 -16.02
C TYR A 321 0.54 2.78 -17.46
N ASP A 322 0.71 1.51 -17.83
CA ASP A 322 0.20 0.90 -19.08
C ASP A 322 0.50 1.66 -20.39
N LYS A 323 1.65 2.33 -20.46
CA LYS A 323 2.07 3.11 -21.64
C LYS A 323 2.17 2.25 -22.91
N ASP A 324 1.97 2.87 -24.09
CA ASP A 324 2.30 2.23 -25.36
C ASP A 324 3.83 2.14 -25.58
N VAL A 325 4.36 0.99 -25.21
CA VAL A 325 5.75 0.55 -25.46
C VAL A 325 6.17 0.65 -26.94
N HIS A 326 5.25 0.48 -27.90
CA HIS A 326 5.57 0.49 -29.32
C HIS A 326 5.72 1.92 -29.88
N SER A 327 4.91 2.89 -29.41
CA SER A 327 5.14 4.32 -29.66
C SER A 327 6.51 4.78 -29.13
N GLY A 328 6.90 4.27 -27.96
CA GLY A 328 8.27 4.32 -27.44
C GLY A 328 8.46 5.29 -26.27
N ILE A 329 8.78 4.72 -25.10
CA ILE A 329 8.81 5.41 -23.80
C ILE A 329 10.17 6.07 -23.53
N TYR A 330 11.27 5.30 -23.62
CA TYR A 330 12.63 5.76 -23.33
C TYR A 330 13.37 6.24 -24.58
N ALA A 331 14.18 7.30 -24.46
CA ALA A 331 15.11 7.78 -25.47
C ALA A 331 16.54 7.89 -24.91
N ILE A 332 17.55 7.77 -25.77
CA ILE A 332 18.96 7.91 -25.40
C ILE A 332 19.46 9.31 -25.77
N PHE A 333 20.18 9.94 -24.86
CA PHE A 333 20.74 11.29 -24.99
C PHE A 333 22.25 11.29 -24.80
N GLU A 334 22.90 12.32 -25.35
CA GLU A 334 24.30 12.66 -25.11
C GLU A 334 24.35 14.10 -24.56
N THR A 335 25.03 14.31 -23.43
CA THR A 335 25.25 15.64 -22.84
C THR A 335 26.73 15.90 -22.64
N ASN A 336 27.22 16.96 -23.29
CA ASN A 336 28.56 17.48 -23.08
C ASN A 336 28.57 18.41 -21.85
N LEU A 337 29.28 18.00 -20.81
CA LEU A 337 29.31 18.60 -19.47
C LEU A 337 29.98 19.97 -19.45
N THR A 338 30.92 20.22 -20.37
CA THR A 338 31.63 21.51 -20.53
C THR A 338 30.73 22.58 -21.14
N SER A 339 30.07 22.28 -22.26
CA SER A 339 29.20 23.23 -22.98
C SER A 339 27.75 23.26 -22.50
N LYS A 340 27.36 22.31 -21.63
CA LYS A 340 25.97 22.05 -21.22
C LYS A 340 25.01 21.80 -22.38
N ARG A 341 25.52 21.31 -23.51
CA ARG A 341 24.72 20.95 -24.67
C ARG A 341 24.28 19.49 -24.60
N THR A 342 22.96 19.28 -24.59
CA THR A 342 22.32 17.98 -24.76
C THR A 342 21.87 17.78 -26.21
N THR A 343 21.96 16.55 -26.71
CA THR A 343 21.38 16.10 -27.99
C THR A 343 20.79 14.70 -27.85
N THR A 344 19.60 14.47 -28.40
CA THR A 344 19.02 13.12 -28.51
C THR A 344 19.89 12.27 -29.46
N LEU A 345 20.46 11.20 -28.93
CA LEU A 345 21.34 10.29 -29.64
C LEU A 345 20.55 9.14 -30.30
N VAL A 346 19.47 8.66 -29.67
CA VAL A 346 18.48 7.74 -30.25
C VAL A 346 17.08 8.17 -29.82
N SER A 347 16.17 8.36 -30.78
CA SER A 347 14.76 8.67 -30.51
C SER A 347 14.05 7.50 -29.85
N SER A 348 13.06 7.77 -28.99
CA SER A 348 12.25 6.70 -28.38
C SER A 348 11.46 5.92 -29.43
N SER A 349 10.82 6.61 -30.36
CA SER A 349 10.05 5.94 -31.41
C SER A 349 10.96 5.29 -32.47
N PRO A 350 10.63 4.08 -32.98
CA PRO A 350 9.66 3.14 -32.40
C PRO A 350 10.29 2.28 -31.29
N GLY A 351 9.48 1.83 -30.32
CA GLY A 351 9.84 0.73 -29.41
C GLY A 351 10.83 1.05 -28.28
N GLY A 352 11.04 2.34 -27.97
CA GLY A 352 11.98 2.80 -26.96
C GLY A 352 13.46 2.71 -27.40
N ALA A 353 14.35 3.26 -26.60
CA ALA A 353 15.79 3.04 -26.66
C ALA A 353 16.36 3.19 -25.26
N THR A 354 16.89 2.11 -24.69
CA THR A 354 17.32 2.04 -23.29
C THR A 354 18.51 1.08 -23.13
N ARG A 355 19.10 0.98 -21.93
CA ARG A 355 20.31 0.22 -21.61
C ARG A 355 21.48 0.53 -22.59
N PRO A 356 21.93 1.80 -22.66
CA PRO A 356 23.03 2.20 -23.53
C PRO A 356 24.37 1.61 -23.06
N GLU A 357 25.11 0.95 -23.96
CA GLU A 357 26.48 0.52 -23.70
C GLU A 357 27.39 0.78 -24.91
N LEU A 358 28.64 1.18 -24.68
CA LEU A 358 29.52 1.72 -25.72
C LEU A 358 30.71 0.78 -26.02
N SER A 359 30.93 0.47 -27.31
CA SER A 359 32.09 -0.31 -27.75
C SER A 359 33.41 0.38 -27.36
N ARG A 360 34.47 -0.42 -27.19
CA ARG A 360 35.77 0.07 -26.70
C ARG A 360 36.45 0.99 -27.72
N ASP A 361 36.20 0.77 -29.02
CA ASP A 361 36.56 1.70 -30.11
C ASP A 361 35.75 3.01 -30.15
N LYS A 362 34.74 3.15 -29.27
CA LYS A 362 33.83 4.31 -29.11
C LYS A 362 32.97 4.63 -30.34
N ARG A 363 32.84 3.69 -31.26
CA ARG A 363 32.12 3.84 -32.53
C ARG A 363 30.70 3.30 -32.49
N THR A 364 30.43 2.28 -31.68
CA THR A 364 29.20 1.50 -31.72
C THR A 364 28.49 1.59 -30.37
N LEU A 365 27.30 2.18 -30.38
CA LEU A 365 26.39 2.15 -29.23
C LEU A 365 25.49 0.92 -29.36
N ALA A 366 25.56 0.00 -28.41
CA ALA A 366 24.56 -1.04 -28.21
C ALA A 366 23.44 -0.51 -27.30
N PHE A 367 22.20 -0.96 -27.54
CA PHE A 367 21.03 -0.63 -26.73
C PHE A 367 19.90 -1.65 -26.92
N VAL A 368 18.96 -1.68 -25.99
CA VAL A 368 17.73 -2.49 -26.04
C VAL A 368 16.58 -1.66 -26.62
N ARG A 369 15.77 -2.30 -27.46
CA ARG A 369 14.58 -1.73 -28.12
C ARG A 369 13.57 -2.83 -28.43
N ARG A 370 12.28 -2.55 -28.24
CA ARG A 370 11.19 -3.41 -28.70
C ARG A 370 10.93 -3.23 -30.20
N VAL A 371 10.73 -4.32 -30.95
CA VAL A 371 10.63 -4.31 -32.41
C VAL A 371 9.46 -5.20 -32.83
N ARG A 372 8.29 -4.58 -32.99
CA ARG A 372 6.99 -5.28 -32.90
C ARG A 372 6.88 -5.92 -31.51
N ASP A 373 6.69 -7.22 -31.45
CA ASP A 373 6.33 -8.02 -30.28
C ASP A 373 7.57 -8.77 -29.73
N LYS A 374 8.76 -8.20 -29.91
CA LYS A 374 10.05 -8.78 -29.49
C LYS A 374 11.08 -7.74 -29.09
N GLU A 375 11.81 -8.04 -28.03
CA GLU A 375 12.98 -7.30 -27.57
C GLU A 375 14.17 -7.62 -28.47
N ALA A 376 14.84 -6.57 -28.95
CA ALA A 376 16.00 -6.67 -29.82
C ALA A 376 17.22 -6.00 -29.20
N LEU A 377 18.37 -6.67 -29.33
CA LEU A 377 19.67 -6.04 -29.13
C LEU A 377 20.01 -5.28 -30.42
N VAL A 378 20.20 -3.97 -30.30
CA VAL A 378 20.35 -3.05 -31.43
C VAL A 378 21.67 -2.31 -31.34
N LEU A 379 22.38 -2.24 -32.47
CA LEU A 379 23.60 -1.45 -32.62
C LEU A 379 23.32 -0.17 -33.40
N LYS A 380 23.95 0.94 -32.99
CA LYS A 380 24.08 2.17 -33.75
C LYS A 380 25.56 2.50 -33.99
N ASP A 381 25.95 2.57 -35.26
CA ASP A 381 27.23 3.16 -35.67
C ASP A 381 27.13 4.69 -35.54
N LEU A 382 27.93 5.27 -34.64
CA LEU A 382 27.84 6.68 -34.24
C LEU A 382 28.40 7.65 -35.29
N ASN A 383 29.18 7.16 -36.27
CA ASN A 383 29.76 7.98 -37.34
C ASN A 383 28.83 8.13 -38.55
N SER A 384 28.09 7.07 -38.90
CA SER A 384 27.14 7.04 -40.02
C SER A 384 25.69 7.21 -39.60
N GLY A 385 25.39 7.02 -38.31
CA GLY A 385 24.02 6.97 -37.78
C GLY A 385 23.29 5.65 -38.05
N THR A 386 23.92 4.67 -38.70
CA THR A 386 23.29 3.40 -39.11
C THR A 386 22.83 2.59 -37.90
N ILE A 387 21.55 2.23 -37.84
CA ILE A 387 20.97 1.36 -36.82
C ILE A 387 20.77 -0.06 -37.38
N ARG A 388 21.06 -1.10 -36.59
CA ARG A 388 20.88 -2.52 -36.94
C ARG A 388 20.44 -3.35 -35.74
N ASN A 389 19.34 -4.07 -35.87
CA ASN A 389 18.94 -5.10 -34.91
C ASN A 389 19.80 -6.34 -35.18
N ILE A 390 20.57 -6.81 -34.19
CA ILE A 390 21.53 -7.92 -34.39
C ILE A 390 21.05 -9.25 -33.80
N TRP A 391 20.18 -9.21 -32.79
CA TRP A 391 19.67 -10.40 -32.11
C TRP A 391 18.29 -10.13 -31.48
N TYR A 392 17.46 -11.16 -31.42
CA TYR A 392 16.06 -11.14 -30.93
C TYR A 392 15.81 -12.29 -29.92
N GLY A 393 16.84 -12.61 -29.12
CA GLY A 393 16.78 -13.63 -28.08
C GLY A 393 16.87 -13.07 -26.68
N LEU A 394 16.57 -11.77 -26.51
CA LEU A 394 16.48 -11.12 -25.21
C LEU A 394 15.31 -11.67 -24.39
N SER A 395 15.39 -11.50 -23.07
CA SER A 395 14.22 -11.57 -22.20
C SER A 395 13.31 -10.35 -22.43
N TYR A 396 12.10 -10.36 -21.87
CA TYR A 396 11.23 -9.18 -21.82
C TYR A 396 11.93 -7.98 -21.15
N ASP A 397 11.66 -6.75 -21.61
CA ASP A 397 12.27 -5.52 -21.11
C ASP A 397 11.31 -4.69 -20.24
N LEU A 398 11.86 -4.09 -19.18
CA LEU A 398 11.12 -3.35 -18.16
C LEU A 398 11.03 -1.85 -18.45
N GLY A 399 11.18 -1.43 -19.70
CA GLY A 399 11.01 -0.03 -20.14
C GLY A 399 9.57 0.51 -20.01
N GLY A 400 8.61 -0.31 -19.59
CA GLY A 400 7.25 0.10 -19.22
C GLY A 400 7.08 0.61 -17.78
N ILE A 401 7.98 0.23 -16.86
CA ILE A 401 7.86 0.50 -15.43
C ILE A 401 8.97 1.44 -14.90
N SER A 402 8.87 1.83 -13.62
CA SER A 402 9.98 2.45 -12.89
C SER A 402 10.99 1.36 -12.51
N ALA A 403 12.09 1.26 -13.26
CA ALA A 403 13.07 0.19 -13.12
C ALA A 403 14.43 0.72 -12.61
N PRO A 404 14.60 1.01 -11.31
CA PRO A 404 15.85 1.58 -10.77
C PRO A 404 17.05 0.61 -10.80
N MET A 405 16.78 -0.69 -10.77
CA MET A 405 17.70 -1.80 -11.10
C MET A 405 18.07 -1.88 -12.59
N GLY A 406 17.45 -1.02 -13.42
CA GLY A 406 17.61 -0.96 -14.86
C GLY A 406 16.47 -1.60 -15.64
N THR A 407 16.12 -1.03 -16.79
CA THR A 407 15.08 -1.56 -17.70
C THR A 407 15.45 -2.89 -18.39
N TYR A 408 16.73 -3.28 -18.35
CA TYR A 408 17.27 -4.57 -18.78
C TYR A 408 18.64 -4.73 -18.08
N PRO A 409 19.13 -5.95 -17.77
CA PRO A 409 20.45 -6.13 -17.15
C PRO A 409 21.60 -5.53 -17.95
N SER A 410 22.69 -5.20 -17.25
CA SER A 410 23.93 -4.76 -17.91
C SER A 410 24.56 -5.90 -18.72
N PHE A 411 25.24 -5.50 -19.79
CA PHE A 411 25.92 -6.35 -20.76
C PHE A 411 27.16 -5.61 -21.27
N SER A 412 28.10 -6.30 -21.92
CA SER A 412 29.38 -5.68 -22.27
C SER A 412 30.04 -6.29 -23.52
N PHE A 413 30.85 -5.50 -24.22
CA PHE A 413 31.57 -5.93 -25.42
C PHE A 413 32.77 -6.79 -25.07
N THR A 414 33.06 -7.82 -25.89
CA THR A 414 34.30 -8.62 -25.77
C THR A 414 35.55 -7.74 -25.93
N PRO A 415 36.73 -8.17 -25.45
CA PRO A 415 37.98 -7.39 -25.53
C PRO A 415 38.42 -6.94 -26.93
N ASP A 416 37.78 -7.46 -27.98
CA ASP A 416 38.06 -7.18 -29.38
C ASP A 416 36.86 -6.58 -30.16
N ASP A 417 35.82 -6.13 -29.46
CA ASP A 417 34.55 -5.56 -29.97
C ASP A 417 33.80 -6.45 -31.01
N LYS A 418 34.10 -7.76 -31.10
CA LYS A 418 33.47 -8.67 -32.09
C LYS A 418 32.18 -9.35 -31.64
N ALA A 419 31.89 -9.33 -30.33
CA ALA A 419 30.71 -9.92 -29.73
C ALA A 419 30.27 -9.10 -28.52
N ILE A 420 29.03 -9.29 -28.10
CA ILE A 420 28.49 -8.78 -26.84
C ILE A 420 28.23 -9.98 -25.93
N ILE A 421 28.70 -9.90 -24.67
CA ILE A 421 28.29 -10.82 -23.61
C ILE A 421 27.06 -10.20 -22.93
N ILE A 422 25.96 -10.96 -22.81
CA ILE A 422 24.65 -10.44 -22.37
C ILE A 422 23.80 -11.54 -21.74
N TRP A 423 23.06 -11.24 -20.67
CA TRP A 423 22.04 -12.15 -20.15
C TRP A 423 20.75 -12.12 -20.97
N ALA A 424 20.15 -13.29 -21.20
CA ALA A 424 18.76 -13.45 -21.61
C ALA A 424 18.29 -14.90 -21.40
N ALA A 425 16.98 -15.12 -21.25
CA ALA A 425 16.38 -16.45 -21.20
C ALA A 425 17.09 -17.41 -20.22
N GLY A 426 17.40 -16.92 -19.02
CA GLY A 426 18.12 -17.66 -17.96
C GLY A 426 19.64 -17.79 -18.16
N LYS A 427 20.19 -17.44 -19.32
CA LYS A 427 21.58 -17.75 -19.70
C LYS A 427 22.42 -16.50 -19.94
N ILE A 428 23.72 -16.60 -19.67
CA ILE A 428 24.73 -15.66 -20.18
C ILE A 428 25.11 -16.09 -21.60
N TRP A 429 24.89 -15.20 -22.56
CA TRP A 429 25.19 -15.41 -23.97
C TRP A 429 26.50 -14.75 -24.35
N ASN A 430 27.36 -15.49 -25.05
CA ASN A 430 28.19 -14.85 -26.06
C ASN A 430 27.32 -14.67 -27.31
N VAL A 431 27.03 -13.41 -27.66
CA VAL A 431 26.34 -13.03 -28.89
C VAL A 431 27.40 -12.43 -29.83
N PRO A 432 28.00 -13.24 -30.72
CA PRO A 432 28.65 -12.69 -31.90
C PRO A 432 27.66 -11.83 -32.68
N LEU A 433 28.13 -11.16 -33.73
CA LEU A 433 27.24 -10.51 -34.70
C LEU A 433 26.49 -11.54 -35.61
N SER A 434 26.19 -12.73 -35.06
CA SER A 434 25.45 -13.94 -35.54
C SER A 434 25.15 -14.91 -34.33
N THR A 435 24.11 -15.77 -34.35
CA THR A 435 23.29 -16.14 -33.13
C THR A 435 23.01 -17.67 -32.81
N ASN A 436 22.59 -18.09 -31.56
CA ASN A 436 21.59 -19.17 -31.11
C ASN A 436 21.74 -19.78 -29.61
N THR A 437 20.82 -20.64 -29.01
CA THR A 437 20.43 -20.83 -27.51
C THR A 437 20.56 -22.26 -26.74
N LEU A 438 20.17 -22.73 -25.45
CA LEU A 438 19.42 -22.38 -24.13
C LEU A 438 19.50 -23.44 -22.85
N GLY A 439 19.17 -23.12 -21.52
CA GLY A 439 18.70 -23.97 -20.29
C GLY A 439 19.68 -24.51 -19.11
N ARG A 440 19.41 -24.97 -17.81
CA ARG A 440 18.43 -24.79 -16.60
C ARG A 440 18.73 -25.48 -15.13
N ASN A 441 18.39 -24.92 -13.88
CA ASN A 441 17.85 -25.49 -12.50
C ASN A 441 18.49 -25.61 -10.96
N LEU A 442 17.94 -25.04 -9.77
CA LEU A 442 17.56 -25.51 -8.28
C LEU A 442 17.68 -24.45 -7.01
N ALA A 443 17.41 -24.45 -5.61
CA ALA A 443 16.61 -24.98 -4.34
C ALA A 443 16.95 -24.22 -2.90
N GLU A 444 16.39 -24.07 -1.58
CA GLU A 444 15.28 -24.42 -0.50
C GLU A 444 15.07 -23.47 0.85
N THR A 445 13.93 -23.48 1.67
CA THR A 445 13.53 -23.11 3.16
C THR A 445 12.77 -21.78 3.72
N ARG A 446 11.74 -21.53 4.67
CA ARG A 446 10.60 -22.08 5.62
C ARG A 446 9.64 -21.01 6.43
N SER A 447 8.49 -21.31 7.18
CA SER A 447 7.33 -20.37 7.69
C SER A 447 6.72 -20.35 9.20
N SER A 448 5.48 -19.79 9.54
CA SER A 448 4.81 -19.50 10.92
C SER A 448 3.21 -19.54 11.06
N GLU A 449 2.52 -19.25 12.23
CA GLU A 449 1.03 -19.49 12.59
C GLU A 449 0.23 -18.49 13.55
N THR A 450 -1.13 -18.62 13.73
CA THR A 450 -2.07 -17.88 14.69
C THR A 450 -3.44 -18.62 14.97
N ASP A 451 -4.33 -18.15 15.89
CA ASP A 451 -5.72 -18.65 16.18
C ASP A 451 -6.79 -17.53 16.17
N ILE A 452 -7.96 -17.81 15.59
CA ILE A 452 -9.15 -16.92 15.55
C ILE A 452 -10.47 -17.61 15.99
N LEU A 453 -10.50 -18.93 16.19
CA LEU A 453 -11.72 -19.67 16.52
C LEU A 453 -12.26 -19.27 17.91
N SER A 454 -11.33 -19.02 18.82
CA SER A 454 -11.59 -18.56 20.19
C SER A 454 -12.24 -17.17 20.25
N LEU A 455 -12.04 -16.32 19.24
CA LEU A 455 -12.60 -14.95 19.20
C LEU A 455 -14.05 -14.91 18.71
N GLU A 456 -14.41 -15.68 17.69
CA GLU A 456 -15.76 -15.62 17.09
C GLU A 456 -16.80 -16.49 17.83
N SER A 457 -16.35 -17.46 18.62
CA SER A 457 -17.22 -18.35 19.39
C SER A 457 -17.60 -17.85 20.80
N ASP A 458 -16.98 -16.76 21.27
CA ASP A 458 -17.29 -16.09 22.55
C ASP A 458 -18.63 -15.31 22.48
N GLU A 459 -19.22 -14.95 23.62
CA GLU A 459 -20.52 -14.27 23.69
C GLU A 459 -20.45 -12.80 23.23
N THR A 460 -19.33 -12.12 23.49
CA THR A 460 -19.10 -10.72 23.12
C THR A 460 -17.67 -10.45 22.68
N GLN A 461 -17.48 -9.58 21.68
CA GLN A 461 -16.16 -9.04 21.32
C GLN A 461 -16.00 -7.59 21.78
N ARG A 462 -14.73 -7.16 21.95
CA ARG A 462 -14.35 -5.84 22.44
C ARG A 462 -14.14 -4.85 21.29
N LEU A 463 -14.53 -3.59 21.50
CA LEU A 463 -14.15 -2.48 20.63
C LEU A 463 -12.76 -1.95 21.00
N HIS A 464 -11.90 -1.77 19.99
CA HIS A 464 -10.54 -1.26 20.12
C HIS A 464 -10.33 0.14 19.48
N ALA A 465 -11.29 0.61 18.69
CA ALA A 465 -11.25 1.87 17.96
C ALA A 465 -12.47 2.74 18.28
N PHE A 466 -12.24 4.04 18.45
CA PHE A 466 -13.24 5.07 18.76
C PHE A 466 -12.92 6.36 17.97
N VAL A 467 -13.93 7.15 17.61
CA VAL A 467 -13.79 8.39 16.82
C VAL A 467 -14.77 9.47 17.30
N GLU A 468 -14.67 10.69 16.75
CA GLU A 468 -15.57 11.82 17.02
C GLU A 468 -15.58 12.23 18.50
N LEU A 469 -14.40 12.45 19.08
CA LEU A 469 -14.24 12.79 20.49
C LEU A 469 -14.85 14.18 20.82
N SER A 470 -15.77 14.20 21.78
CA SER A 470 -16.43 15.39 22.30
C SER A 470 -16.28 15.47 23.82
N ILE A 471 -16.04 16.68 24.34
CA ILE A 471 -15.72 16.93 25.75
C ILE A 471 -16.75 17.91 26.33
N ASN A 472 -17.22 17.70 27.57
CA ASN A 472 -18.07 18.67 28.24
C ASN A 472 -17.30 19.94 28.68
N ASP A 473 -18.02 20.96 29.13
CA ASP A 473 -17.42 22.28 29.40
C ASP A 473 -16.29 22.24 30.45
N ASP A 474 -16.43 21.39 31.46
CA ASP A 474 -15.54 21.20 32.60
C ASP A 474 -14.54 20.03 32.46
N GLY A 475 -14.55 19.29 31.34
CA GLY A 475 -13.58 18.21 31.08
C GLY A 475 -13.75 16.94 31.93
N THR A 476 -14.89 16.80 32.63
CA THR A 476 -15.23 15.65 33.50
C THR A 476 -16.00 14.55 32.77
N ARG A 477 -16.41 14.77 31.52
CA ARG A 477 -17.08 13.79 30.66
C ARG A 477 -16.56 13.86 29.24
N VAL A 478 -16.50 12.68 28.63
CA VAL A 478 -16.27 12.54 27.19
C VAL A 478 -17.39 11.75 26.54
N ALA A 479 -17.63 12.04 25.27
CA ALA A 479 -18.49 11.29 24.38
C ALA A 479 -17.78 11.02 23.06
N PHE A 480 -18.09 9.90 22.42
CA PHE A 480 -17.40 9.42 21.22
C PHE A 480 -18.27 8.38 20.49
N GLN A 481 -17.89 8.01 19.28
CA GLN A 481 -18.52 6.96 18.49
C GLN A 481 -17.64 5.71 18.44
N GLY A 482 -18.27 4.53 18.48
CA GLY A 482 -17.62 3.26 18.13
C GLY A 482 -18.61 2.31 17.46
N ALA A 483 -18.22 1.69 16.35
CA ALA A 483 -19.03 0.71 15.59
C ALA A 483 -20.46 1.19 15.23
N GLY A 484 -20.64 2.49 14.97
CA GLY A 484 -21.94 3.10 14.67
C GLY A 484 -22.85 3.31 15.89
N VAL A 485 -22.28 3.37 17.09
CA VAL A 485 -23.00 3.67 18.35
C VAL A 485 -22.31 4.83 19.05
N SER A 486 -23.09 5.81 19.52
CA SER A 486 -22.56 6.88 20.39
C SER A 486 -22.47 6.42 21.85
N TYR A 487 -21.36 6.73 22.49
CA TYR A 487 -21.02 6.39 23.88
C TYR A 487 -20.66 7.65 24.68
N TYR A 488 -20.72 7.54 26.02
CA TYR A 488 -20.16 8.53 26.95
C TYR A 488 -19.57 7.87 28.20
N LEU A 489 -18.66 8.55 28.88
CA LEU A 489 -18.17 8.19 30.22
C LEU A 489 -17.83 9.43 31.05
N ASP A 490 -17.93 9.31 32.37
CA ASP A 490 -17.34 10.25 33.33
C ASP A 490 -15.82 9.96 33.42
N PHE A 491 -14.98 10.98 33.27
CA PHE A 491 -13.51 10.89 33.31
C PHE A 491 -12.97 11.44 34.63
N ASP A 492 -12.19 10.62 35.35
CA ASP A 492 -11.53 11.00 36.60
C ASP A 492 -10.01 10.76 36.49
N PRO A 493 -9.18 11.83 36.38
CA PRO A 493 -7.73 11.69 36.26
C PRO A 493 -7.07 11.09 37.51
N THR A 494 -7.74 11.07 38.67
CA THR A 494 -7.25 10.35 39.86
C THR A 494 -7.37 8.82 39.74
N THR A 495 -8.16 8.35 38.76
CA THR A 495 -8.32 6.93 38.40
C THR A 495 -7.57 6.54 37.11
N SER A 496 -6.71 7.42 36.59
CA SER A 496 -5.73 7.13 35.54
C SER A 496 -5.05 5.77 35.78
N SER A 497 -4.93 4.96 34.72
CA SER A 497 -4.58 3.52 34.69
C SER A 497 -5.68 2.49 35.04
N THR A 498 -6.92 2.88 35.33
CA THR A 498 -8.05 1.93 35.47
C THR A 498 -8.80 1.68 34.16
N ARG A 499 -9.54 0.56 34.11
CA ARG A 499 -10.51 0.25 33.04
C ARG A 499 -11.89 0.80 33.38
N VAL A 500 -12.54 1.43 32.41
CA VAL A 500 -13.89 1.98 32.52
C VAL A 500 -14.73 1.54 31.33
N SER A 501 -15.89 0.93 31.60
CA SER A 501 -16.88 0.62 30.58
C SER A 501 -17.77 1.83 30.30
N PRO A 502 -17.84 2.35 29.06
CA PRO A 502 -18.67 3.51 28.74
C PRO A 502 -20.15 3.13 28.65
N GLN A 503 -21.00 4.13 28.87
CA GLN A 503 -22.45 4.02 28.74
C GLN A 503 -22.88 4.38 27.31
N ARG A 504 -23.88 3.69 26.76
CA ARG A 504 -24.45 4.03 25.44
C ARG A 504 -25.34 5.26 25.58
N VAL A 505 -25.25 6.20 24.64
CA VAL A 505 -26.17 7.34 24.55
C VAL A 505 -27.60 6.81 24.29
N PRO A 506 -28.64 7.32 24.96
CA PRO A 506 -30.03 7.01 24.67
C PRO A 506 -30.43 7.33 23.21
N VAL A 507 -31.25 6.49 22.59
CA VAL A 507 -31.61 6.56 21.16
C VAL A 507 -33.08 6.23 20.91
N LEU A 508 -33.71 6.83 19.90
CA LEU A 508 -35.06 6.48 19.45
C LEU A 508 -35.11 5.19 18.62
N PHE A 509 -34.06 4.89 17.86
CA PHE A 509 -34.03 3.78 16.90
C PHE A 509 -32.79 2.87 17.10
N PRO A 510 -32.77 1.97 18.10
CA PRO A 510 -31.59 1.17 18.48
C PRO A 510 -30.98 0.24 17.40
N SER A 511 -31.59 0.15 16.21
CA SER A 511 -31.10 -0.63 15.07
C SER A 511 -30.52 0.23 13.93
N GLN A 512 -30.54 1.57 14.06
CA GLN A 512 -29.87 2.49 13.13
C GLN A 512 -28.50 2.90 13.70
N PRO A 513 -27.50 3.21 12.86
CA PRO A 513 -26.24 3.73 13.33
C PRO A 513 -26.30 5.22 13.67
N TYR A 514 -25.57 5.59 14.72
CA TYR A 514 -25.48 6.95 15.26
C TYR A 514 -24.02 7.45 15.27
N TYR A 515 -23.85 8.75 15.05
CA TYR A 515 -22.56 9.42 14.84
C TYR A 515 -22.63 10.93 15.17
N SER A 516 -21.49 11.62 15.10
CA SER A 516 -21.28 13.03 15.46
C SER A 516 -21.90 13.46 16.81
N PRO A 517 -21.51 12.83 17.93
CA PRO A 517 -21.95 13.25 19.27
C PRO A 517 -21.37 14.61 19.67
N SER A 518 -22.19 15.48 20.26
CA SER A 518 -21.77 16.77 20.82
C SER A 518 -22.53 17.11 22.09
N PHE A 519 -21.82 17.46 23.17
CA PHE A 519 -22.45 17.97 24.39
C PHE A 519 -23.09 19.34 24.15
N VAL A 520 -24.22 19.61 24.81
CA VAL A 520 -24.88 20.93 24.76
C VAL A 520 -24.23 21.89 25.78
N PRO A 521 -23.60 23.01 25.35
CA PRO A 521 -22.91 23.90 26.28
C PRO A 521 -23.83 24.44 27.37
N GLY A 522 -23.34 24.42 28.61
CA GLY A 522 -24.09 24.76 29.82
C GLY A 522 -24.98 23.65 30.38
N ASN A 523 -24.99 22.43 29.80
CA ASN A 523 -25.70 21.28 30.36
C ASN A 523 -25.04 19.94 30.00
N SER A 524 -24.14 19.44 30.86
CA SER A 524 -23.39 18.18 30.68
C SER A 524 -24.24 16.89 30.73
N ASN A 525 -25.56 16.98 30.97
CA ASN A 525 -26.51 15.86 30.84
C ASN A 525 -27.19 15.80 29.46
N LEU A 526 -27.01 16.81 28.60
CA LEU A 526 -27.60 16.87 27.26
C LEU A 526 -26.55 16.70 26.18
N LEU A 527 -26.86 15.83 25.21
CA LEU A 527 -26.00 15.51 24.07
C LEU A 527 -26.86 15.46 22.80
N ILE A 528 -26.41 16.11 21.73
CA ILE A 528 -26.98 15.99 20.38
C ILE A 528 -26.12 15.03 19.56
N HIS A 529 -26.74 14.21 18.72
CA HIS A 529 -26.04 13.35 17.76
C HIS A 529 -26.87 13.14 16.49
N ALA A 530 -26.25 12.58 15.46
CA ALA A 530 -26.88 12.25 14.20
C ALA A 530 -27.24 10.76 14.10
N ARG A 531 -28.44 10.47 13.60
CA ARG A 531 -28.92 9.15 13.17
C ARG A 531 -28.85 9.06 11.65
N TRP A 532 -28.34 7.94 11.13
CA TRP A 532 -28.39 7.63 9.70
C TRP A 532 -29.64 6.81 9.32
N SER A 533 -29.95 6.81 8.02
CA SER A 533 -30.85 5.88 7.35
C SER A 533 -30.48 5.82 5.87
N ASP A 534 -30.36 4.62 5.30
CA ASP A 534 -30.04 4.46 3.88
C ASP A 534 -31.14 4.99 2.92
N THR A 535 -32.33 5.32 3.43
CA THR A 535 -33.45 5.89 2.65
C THR A 535 -33.80 7.34 3.03
N SER A 536 -33.75 7.71 4.31
CA SER A 536 -34.03 9.09 4.75
C SER A 536 -32.80 9.96 4.95
N PHE A 537 -31.59 9.41 4.77
CA PHE A 537 -30.31 10.06 5.09
C PHE A 537 -30.28 10.47 6.58
N THR A 538 -29.76 11.67 6.90
CA THR A 538 -29.52 12.08 8.29
C THR A 538 -30.75 12.67 8.98
N THR A 539 -30.89 12.40 10.27
CA THR A 539 -31.75 13.18 11.20
C THR A 539 -30.98 13.37 12.51
N PHE A 540 -31.09 14.51 13.20
CA PHE A 540 -30.48 14.66 14.53
C PHE A 540 -31.43 14.18 15.64
N GLU A 541 -30.87 13.71 16.75
CA GLU A 541 -31.59 13.41 17.99
C GLU A 541 -30.89 14.13 19.17
N LEU A 542 -31.68 14.61 20.14
CA LEU A 542 -31.21 15.15 21.41
C LEU A 542 -31.47 14.12 22.50
N ALA A 543 -30.42 13.64 23.15
CA ALA A 543 -30.47 12.68 24.25
C ALA A 543 -30.28 13.38 25.62
N ASP A 544 -31.03 12.91 26.61
CA ASP A 544 -30.87 13.23 28.03
C ASP A 544 -30.26 12.03 28.76
N LEU A 545 -28.98 12.16 29.09
CA LEU A 545 -28.18 11.13 29.76
C LEU A 545 -28.63 10.87 31.21
N SER A 546 -29.41 11.79 31.80
CA SER A 546 -29.91 11.68 33.18
C SER A 546 -31.27 10.98 33.31
N SER A 547 -32.12 11.06 32.29
CA SER A 547 -33.44 10.40 32.27
C SER A 547 -33.53 9.20 31.33
N GLY A 548 -32.56 9.02 30.42
CA GLY A 548 -32.56 7.93 29.43
C GLY A 548 -33.51 8.17 28.25
N ASN A 549 -33.94 9.42 28.01
CA ASN A 549 -34.85 9.80 26.93
C ASN A 549 -34.13 10.45 25.75
N SER A 550 -34.74 10.34 24.56
CA SER A 550 -34.27 11.00 23.34
C SER A 550 -35.43 11.65 22.57
N TYR A 551 -35.11 12.69 21.80
CA TYR A 551 -36.07 13.55 21.09
C TYR A 551 -35.58 13.82 19.66
N GLU A 552 -36.43 13.59 18.66
CA GLU A 552 -36.08 13.78 17.25
C GLU A 552 -36.08 15.25 16.85
N ILE A 553 -35.01 15.71 16.19
CA ILE A 553 -34.89 17.07 15.68
C ILE A 553 -35.54 17.15 14.29
N SER A 554 -36.77 17.66 14.26
CA SER A 554 -37.59 17.80 13.05
C SER A 554 -37.37 19.16 12.36
N GLY A 555 -37.76 19.27 11.10
CA GLY A 555 -37.56 20.48 10.28
C GLY A 555 -36.27 20.50 9.45
N LEU A 556 -35.44 19.46 9.54
CA LEU A 556 -34.39 19.19 8.55
C LEU A 556 -35.00 18.80 7.19
N PRO A 557 -34.53 19.36 6.06
CA PRO A 557 -34.74 18.79 4.73
C PRO A 557 -34.10 17.39 4.60
N GLN A 558 -34.43 16.65 3.54
CA GLN A 558 -33.69 15.44 3.19
C GLN A 558 -32.25 15.81 2.82
N GLY A 559 -31.28 15.27 3.55
CA GLY A 559 -29.88 15.71 3.48
C GLY A 559 -28.93 14.82 4.23
N ARG A 560 -27.66 14.89 3.85
CA ARG A 560 -26.52 14.26 4.52
C ARG A 560 -25.88 15.29 5.43
N TYR A 561 -25.99 15.11 6.75
CA TYR A 561 -25.54 16.09 7.73
C TYR A 561 -24.53 15.50 8.72
N ILE A 562 -23.55 16.31 9.14
CA ILE A 562 -22.48 15.94 10.07
C ILE A 562 -22.22 17.07 11.08
N TYR A 563 -21.65 16.74 12.24
CA TYR A 563 -21.15 17.66 13.27
C TYR A 563 -22.16 18.73 13.78
N PRO A 564 -23.31 18.34 14.36
CA PRO A 564 -24.25 19.28 14.97
C PRO A 564 -23.74 19.85 16.30
N VAL A 565 -23.60 21.17 16.41
CA VAL A 565 -23.12 21.86 17.63
C VAL A 565 -24.00 23.05 18.00
N LEU A 566 -24.21 23.30 19.30
CA LEU A 566 -25.10 24.36 19.82
C LEU A 566 -24.31 25.52 20.46
N CYS A 567 -24.86 26.73 20.46
CA CYS A 567 -24.20 27.90 21.06
C CYS A 567 -24.13 27.88 22.60
N SER A 568 -23.06 28.48 23.13
CA SER A 568 -22.87 28.80 24.56
C SER A 568 -23.61 30.09 25.00
N CYS A 569 -24.62 30.46 24.22
CA CYS A 569 -25.61 31.50 24.49
C CYS A 569 -26.43 31.21 25.77
N GLN A 570 -27.26 32.15 26.23
CA GLN A 570 -28.11 31.97 27.44
C GLN A 570 -29.60 31.76 27.10
N GLY A 571 -30.28 30.95 27.91
CA GLY A 571 -31.68 30.60 27.75
C GLY A 571 -31.94 29.48 26.73
N ASN A 572 -33.17 28.94 26.76
CA ASN A 572 -33.53 27.71 26.06
C ASN A 572 -33.54 27.83 24.52
N ARG A 573 -33.69 29.04 23.97
CA ARG A 573 -33.59 29.30 22.54
C ARG A 573 -32.10 29.38 22.17
N ARG A 574 -31.60 28.31 21.56
CA ARG A 574 -30.21 28.15 21.09
C ARG A 574 -30.14 28.33 19.58
N GLN A 575 -28.95 28.62 19.10
CA GLN A 575 -28.56 28.47 17.70
C GLN A 575 -27.77 27.17 17.55
N ILE A 576 -27.96 26.48 16.43
CA ILE A 576 -27.25 25.25 16.05
C ILE A 576 -26.50 25.51 14.74
N ALA A 577 -25.28 24.97 14.65
CA ALA A 577 -24.48 24.88 13.43
C ALA A 577 -24.26 23.40 13.07
N PHE A 578 -24.22 23.10 11.77
CA PHE A 578 -23.90 21.77 11.24
C PHE A 578 -23.47 21.88 9.77
N ILE A 579 -22.81 20.85 9.24
CA ILE A 579 -22.39 20.80 7.84
C ILE A 579 -23.37 19.91 7.05
N LYS A 580 -23.71 20.31 5.82
CA LYS A 580 -24.31 19.43 4.81
C LYS A 580 -23.23 19.02 3.81
N ILE A 581 -23.11 17.72 3.53
CA ILE A 581 -22.16 17.20 2.53
C ILE A 581 -22.85 16.83 1.20
N GLY A 582 -22.04 16.73 0.16
CA GLY A 582 -22.47 16.49 -1.22
C GLY A 582 -22.67 15.00 -1.54
N GLY A 583 -22.24 14.61 -2.75
CA GLY A 583 -22.15 13.20 -3.12
C GLY A 583 -21.01 12.47 -2.41
N ASP A 584 -21.11 11.15 -2.30
CA ASP A 584 -20.05 10.29 -1.74
C ASP A 584 -19.96 8.96 -2.49
N TYR A 585 -19.01 8.13 -2.11
CA TYR A 585 -18.67 6.88 -2.80
C TYR A 585 -19.70 5.76 -2.58
N LEU A 586 -20.33 5.66 -1.40
CA LEU A 586 -21.31 4.60 -1.10
C LEU A 586 -22.74 4.95 -1.51
N SER A 587 -23.15 6.21 -1.40
CA SER A 587 -24.53 6.65 -1.64
C SER A 587 -24.69 7.62 -2.83
N GLY A 588 -23.63 7.82 -3.62
CA GLY A 588 -23.69 8.46 -4.93
C GLY A 588 -23.99 9.96 -4.92
N SER A 589 -24.11 10.53 -6.12
CA SER A 589 -24.15 11.99 -6.32
C SER A 589 -25.54 12.59 -6.59
N ILE A 590 -26.59 11.77 -6.78
CA ILE A 590 -27.88 12.25 -7.30
C ILE A 590 -28.86 12.68 -6.21
N ILE A 591 -29.01 11.92 -5.10
CA ILE A 591 -30.06 12.17 -4.10
C ILE A 591 -29.52 12.83 -2.84
N ALA A 592 -30.18 13.91 -2.42
CA ALA A 592 -29.91 14.70 -1.21
C ALA A 592 -28.58 15.51 -1.17
N THR A 593 -27.89 15.61 -2.31
CA THR A 593 -26.52 16.14 -2.46
C THR A 593 -26.39 17.64 -2.76
N ALA A 594 -27.48 18.31 -3.16
CA ALA A 594 -27.45 19.73 -3.53
C ALA A 594 -27.10 20.66 -2.35
N ASP A 595 -26.57 21.84 -2.63
CA ASP A 595 -26.23 22.90 -1.67
C ASP A 595 -25.32 22.48 -0.47
N PRO A 596 -24.21 21.75 -0.69
CA PRO A 596 -23.28 21.41 0.40
C PRO A 596 -22.62 22.66 1.02
N GLY A 597 -22.21 22.57 2.29
CA GLY A 597 -21.61 23.66 3.06
C GLY A 597 -22.12 23.78 4.49
N LEU A 598 -21.77 24.87 5.16
CA LEU A 598 -22.17 25.19 6.53
C LEU A 598 -23.63 25.67 6.60
N TYR A 599 -24.40 25.16 7.57
CA TYR A 599 -25.76 25.58 7.86
C TYR A 599 -25.90 26.09 9.30
N LEU A 600 -26.77 27.09 9.48
CA LEU A 600 -27.23 27.58 10.78
C LEU A 600 -28.76 27.44 10.89
N ALA A 601 -29.24 27.06 12.07
CA ALA A 601 -30.65 27.10 12.43
C ALA A 601 -30.84 27.53 13.89
N GLU A 602 -32.09 27.70 14.31
CA GLU A 602 -32.49 27.92 15.69
C GLU A 602 -33.24 26.70 16.25
N ILE A 603 -32.99 26.39 17.52
CA ILE A 603 -33.63 25.29 18.25
C ILE A 603 -34.06 25.79 19.63
N THR A 604 -35.22 25.34 20.12
CA THR A 604 -35.67 25.68 21.48
C THR A 604 -35.68 24.42 22.34
N LEU A 605 -34.79 24.36 23.33
CA LEU A 605 -34.69 23.25 24.27
C LEU A 605 -35.90 23.25 25.23
N PRO A 606 -36.47 22.09 25.59
CA PRO A 606 -37.60 22.01 26.50
C PRO A 606 -37.21 22.41 27.93
N GLU A 607 -38.11 23.10 28.65
CA GLU A 607 -37.91 23.46 30.06
C GLU A 607 -37.91 22.24 31.00
N THR A 608 -38.64 21.19 30.63
CA THR A 608 -38.62 19.88 31.30
C THR A 608 -38.73 18.75 30.27
N LEU A 609 -37.85 17.75 30.40
CA LEU A 609 -37.75 16.59 29.50
C LEU A 609 -38.74 15.49 29.93
N VAL A 610 -40.01 15.87 30.08
CA VAL A 610 -41.06 15.06 30.75
C VAL A 610 -42.33 14.89 29.88
N ASN A 611 -42.41 15.56 28.72
CA ASN A 611 -43.57 15.48 27.82
C ASN A 611 -43.50 14.28 26.86
N ASP A 612 -44.67 13.68 26.57
CA ASP A 612 -44.84 12.58 25.61
C ASP A 612 -44.42 12.91 24.15
N ASN A 613 -44.31 14.19 23.81
CA ASN A 613 -44.06 14.64 22.45
C ASN A 613 -42.56 14.58 22.10
N LYS A 614 -42.11 13.44 21.57
CA LYS A 614 -40.69 13.11 21.30
C LYS A 614 -40.02 13.86 20.13
N SER A 615 -40.39 15.10 19.84
CA SER A 615 -39.75 15.88 18.78
C SER A 615 -39.63 17.38 19.06
N ILE A 616 -38.52 17.96 18.62
CA ILE A 616 -38.15 19.37 18.75
C ILE A 616 -37.95 19.94 17.33
N GLN A 617 -38.64 21.01 16.98
CA GLN A 617 -38.59 21.61 15.64
C GLN A 617 -37.45 22.63 15.51
N LEU A 618 -36.67 22.52 14.43
CA LEU A 618 -35.76 23.57 13.96
C LEU A 618 -36.53 24.73 13.31
N GLN A 619 -35.96 25.93 13.43
CA GLN A 619 -36.50 27.16 12.85
C GLN A 619 -35.39 27.94 12.16
N ASN A 620 -35.74 28.82 11.22
CA ASN A 620 -34.82 29.76 10.57
C ASN A 620 -33.56 29.12 9.93
N LEU A 621 -33.69 27.88 9.44
CA LEU A 621 -32.61 27.15 8.76
C LEU A 621 -32.12 27.92 7.52
N ARG A 622 -30.81 28.15 7.44
CA ARG A 622 -30.14 28.78 6.29
C ARG A 622 -28.75 28.19 6.07
N ARG A 623 -28.34 28.08 4.81
CA ARG A 623 -26.94 27.87 4.41
C ARG A 623 -26.17 29.18 4.59
N LEU A 624 -24.88 29.11 4.92
CA LEU A 624 -23.94 30.22 4.80
C LEU A 624 -23.00 29.99 3.62
N ASN A 625 -22.46 31.07 3.04
CA ASN A 625 -21.21 30.94 2.30
C ASN A 625 -20.03 31.03 3.28
N SER A 626 -19.06 30.16 3.07
CA SER A 626 -17.86 30.00 3.88
C SER A 626 -16.87 29.12 3.11
N GLU A 627 -15.57 29.36 3.26
CA GLU A 627 -14.48 28.54 2.67
C GLU A 627 -14.31 27.14 3.29
N ILE A 628 -15.36 26.60 3.93
CA ILE A 628 -15.33 25.28 4.54
C ILE A 628 -15.26 24.19 3.44
N SER A 629 -14.61 23.07 3.71
CA SER A 629 -14.58 21.88 2.83
C SER A 629 -15.69 20.86 3.17
N PRO A 630 -16.89 20.92 2.54
CA PRO A 630 -18.00 20.03 2.87
C PRO A 630 -17.82 18.60 2.32
N GLY A 631 -17.01 17.82 3.04
CA GLY A 631 -16.65 16.44 2.71
C GLY A 631 -15.47 15.92 3.54
N GLU A 632 -14.75 16.81 4.23
CA GLU A 632 -13.64 16.48 5.12
C GLU A 632 -14.11 16.30 6.58
N GLN A 633 -13.22 15.81 7.44
CA GLN A 633 -13.48 15.70 8.88
C GLN A 633 -13.28 17.08 9.52
N VAL A 634 -14.34 17.64 10.12
CA VAL A 634 -14.35 19.02 10.61
C VAL A 634 -14.87 19.09 12.04
N SER A 635 -14.21 19.86 12.90
CA SER A 635 -14.72 20.19 14.24
C SER A 635 -15.19 21.64 14.30
N LEU A 636 -16.38 21.86 14.87
CA LEU A 636 -17.04 23.17 14.97
C LEU A 636 -17.21 23.58 16.44
N LYS A 637 -16.87 24.83 16.80
CA LYS A 637 -17.12 25.36 18.16
C LYS A 637 -17.58 26.82 18.13
N PHE A 638 -18.76 27.10 18.68
CA PHE A 638 -19.25 28.47 18.82
C PHE A 638 -18.43 29.25 19.86
N LEU A 639 -17.99 30.46 19.49
CA LEU A 639 -17.25 31.37 20.35
C LEU A 639 -18.04 32.66 20.61
N GLU A 640 -17.74 33.32 21.74
CA GLU A 640 -18.45 34.52 22.24
C GLU A 640 -19.98 34.35 22.31
N GLY A 641 -20.44 33.19 22.81
CA GLY A 641 -21.84 32.80 22.77
C GLY A 641 -22.22 32.25 21.41
N ASN A 642 -22.60 33.12 20.47
CA ASN A 642 -22.95 32.75 19.09
C ASN A 642 -22.43 33.74 18.03
N LYS A 643 -21.51 34.63 18.39
CA LYS A 643 -21.01 35.68 17.47
C LYS A 643 -19.97 35.18 16.48
N LYS A 644 -19.26 34.11 16.82
CA LYS A 644 -18.16 33.55 16.03
C LYS A 644 -18.29 32.03 15.99
N LEU A 645 -17.78 31.42 14.92
CA LEU A 645 -17.66 29.98 14.80
C LEU A 645 -16.20 29.64 14.49
N LEU A 646 -15.56 28.88 15.38
CA LEU A 646 -14.30 28.21 15.11
C LEU A 646 -14.59 26.98 14.25
N VAL A 647 -13.85 26.86 13.15
CA VAL A 647 -13.87 25.76 12.18
C VAL A 647 -12.47 25.17 12.13
N GLN A 648 -12.39 23.84 12.16
CA GLN A 648 -11.15 23.10 12.36
C GLN A 648 -11.14 21.91 11.39
N GLU A 649 -10.31 22.00 10.37
CA GLU A 649 -10.15 21.04 9.26
C GLU A 649 -8.80 20.29 9.42
N SER A 650 -8.46 19.41 8.47
CA SER A 650 -7.23 18.60 8.55
C SER A 650 -5.94 19.43 8.47
N ASP A 651 -5.93 20.49 7.67
CA ASP A 651 -4.78 21.37 7.43
C ASP A 651 -4.95 22.79 7.99
N ARG A 652 -6.18 23.25 8.28
CA ARG A 652 -6.46 24.62 8.71
C ARG A 652 -7.43 24.72 9.89
N ALA A 653 -7.13 25.63 10.82
CA ALA A 653 -8.10 26.12 11.81
C ALA A 653 -8.36 27.61 11.57
N PHE A 654 -9.62 28.01 11.44
CA PHE A 654 -10.02 29.39 11.16
C PHE A 654 -11.32 29.78 11.89
N VAL A 655 -11.57 31.09 12.02
CA VAL A 655 -12.76 31.62 12.71
C VAL A 655 -13.60 32.47 11.76
N ILE A 656 -14.90 32.19 11.70
CA ILE A 656 -15.91 32.93 10.96
C ILE A 656 -16.59 33.95 11.89
N ASP A 657 -16.64 35.22 11.51
CA ASP A 657 -17.37 36.28 12.24
C ASP A 657 -18.84 36.35 11.84
N LEU A 658 -19.69 35.62 12.57
CA LEU A 658 -21.14 35.60 12.38
C LEU A 658 -21.83 36.92 12.81
N ALA A 659 -21.15 37.77 13.60
CA ALA A 659 -21.70 39.02 14.12
C ALA A 659 -21.41 40.23 13.22
N GLY A 660 -20.29 40.22 12.48
CA GLY A 660 -20.03 41.16 11.38
C GLY A 660 -21.05 41.02 10.24
N GLY A 661 -21.53 39.79 10.01
CA GLY A 661 -22.49 39.45 8.96
C GLY A 661 -21.84 39.07 7.64
N ALA A 662 -22.68 38.74 6.66
CA ALA A 662 -22.25 38.49 5.28
C ALA A 662 -21.97 39.82 4.55
N ASP A 663 -21.03 39.77 3.61
CA ASP A 663 -20.67 40.90 2.75
C ASP A 663 -21.66 41.10 1.57
N ALA A 664 -21.23 41.83 0.53
CA ALA A 664 -22.04 42.07 -0.67
C ALA A 664 -22.14 40.87 -1.64
N LEU A 665 -21.27 39.87 -1.52
CA LEU A 665 -21.30 38.60 -2.26
C LEU A 665 -22.07 37.51 -1.51
N GLY A 666 -22.23 37.68 -0.20
CA GLY A 666 -22.88 36.73 0.71
C GLY A 666 -21.91 36.01 1.64
N ASP A 667 -20.64 36.38 1.60
CA ASP A 667 -19.54 35.67 2.23
C ASP A 667 -19.24 36.26 3.61
N TYR A 668 -18.98 35.40 4.59
CA TYR A 668 -18.69 35.81 5.96
C TYR A 668 -17.18 36.02 6.16
N ASN A 669 -16.81 37.07 6.88
CA ASN A 669 -15.40 37.36 7.15
C ASN A 669 -14.75 36.24 7.99
N HIS A 670 -13.68 35.67 7.45
CA HIS A 670 -12.85 34.63 8.06
C HIS A 670 -11.58 35.20 8.72
N THR A 671 -10.89 34.39 9.53
CA THR A 671 -9.53 34.66 9.99
C THR A 671 -8.84 33.32 10.30
N THR A 672 -7.81 32.96 9.53
CA THR A 672 -6.94 31.82 9.84
C THR A 672 -6.33 32.00 11.24
N ILE A 673 -6.38 30.94 12.04
CA ILE A 673 -5.75 30.85 13.36
C ILE A 673 -4.43 30.10 13.26
N ALA A 674 -4.40 29.01 12.49
CA ALA A 674 -3.21 28.28 12.07
C ALA A 674 -3.50 27.49 10.78
N GLU A 675 -2.46 27.30 9.97
CA GLU A 675 -2.42 26.36 8.83
C GLU A 675 -1.25 25.40 9.09
N GLY A 676 -1.33 24.16 8.59
CA GLY A 676 -0.33 23.10 8.78
C GLY A 676 0.23 22.60 7.46
N ARG A 677 1.50 22.18 7.46
CA ARG A 677 2.19 21.76 6.23
C ARG A 677 1.96 20.30 5.86
N MET A 678 1.86 19.44 6.87
CA MET A 678 1.77 17.98 6.75
C MET A 678 0.72 17.40 7.73
N THR A 679 -0.12 18.28 8.29
CA THR A 679 -1.01 17.94 9.41
C THR A 679 -2.21 17.15 8.93
N ARG A 680 -2.66 16.22 9.77
CA ARG A 680 -3.87 15.42 9.53
C ARG A 680 -5.08 15.92 10.34
N GLU A 681 -4.82 16.77 11.33
CA GLU A 681 -5.80 17.39 12.21
C GLU A 681 -5.16 18.66 12.82
N VAL A 682 -5.87 19.80 12.81
CA VAL A 682 -5.44 21.04 13.48
C VAL A 682 -6.58 21.57 14.35
N THR A 683 -6.33 21.77 15.64
CA THR A 683 -7.35 22.17 16.63
C THR A 683 -6.84 23.26 17.57
N ALA A 684 -7.70 24.20 17.93
CA ALA A 684 -7.38 25.38 18.72
C ALA A 684 -8.18 25.42 20.03
N THR A 685 -7.56 25.99 21.05
CA THR A 685 -8.27 26.42 22.27
C THR A 685 -9.41 27.40 21.92
N PRO A 686 -10.51 27.45 22.70
CA PRO A 686 -11.58 28.44 22.52
C PRO A 686 -11.10 29.90 22.57
N GLN A 687 -9.99 30.16 23.28
CA GLN A 687 -9.30 31.44 23.42
C GLN A 687 -8.38 31.75 22.23
N GLN A 688 -8.06 30.76 21.39
CA GLN A 688 -7.14 30.84 20.25
C GLN A 688 -5.69 31.20 20.64
N ASP A 689 -5.27 30.91 21.87
CA ASP A 689 -3.92 31.18 22.38
C ASP A 689 -2.97 29.98 22.21
N LYS A 690 -3.51 28.76 22.19
CA LYS A 690 -2.77 27.51 21.92
C LYS A 690 -3.41 26.67 20.83
N ILE A 691 -2.56 26.03 20.04
CA ILE A 691 -2.91 25.12 18.94
C ILE A 691 -2.33 23.74 19.24
N ALA A 692 -3.08 22.69 18.89
CA ALA A 692 -2.58 21.33 18.84
C ALA A 692 -2.82 20.74 17.45
N PHE A 693 -1.97 19.82 17.03
CA PHE A 693 -2.02 19.24 15.69
C PHE A 693 -1.47 17.81 15.64
N VAL A 694 -1.98 17.00 14.72
CA VAL A 694 -1.42 15.67 14.39
C VAL A 694 -0.50 15.80 13.18
N ASP A 695 0.79 15.53 13.37
CA ASP A 695 1.84 15.52 12.34
C ASP A 695 2.58 14.18 12.47
N ALA A 696 2.80 13.43 11.39
CA ALA A 696 3.43 12.09 11.44
C ALA A 696 2.88 11.21 12.60
N TYR A 697 1.55 11.08 12.66
CA TYR A 697 0.76 10.35 13.66
C TYR A 697 0.87 10.84 15.11
N ASN A 698 1.59 11.92 15.38
CA ASN A 698 1.86 12.38 16.74
C ASN A 698 1.20 13.72 17.05
N VAL A 699 0.67 13.83 18.27
CA VAL A 699 0.01 15.01 18.81
C VAL A 699 1.07 15.98 19.34
N PHE A 700 1.08 17.19 18.78
CA PHE A 700 1.91 18.30 19.22
C PHE A 700 1.04 19.42 19.81
N VAL A 701 1.62 20.22 20.71
CA VAL A 701 1.00 21.44 21.27
C VAL A 701 1.97 22.61 21.14
N VAL A 702 1.47 23.80 20.78
CA VAL A 702 2.27 25.03 20.65
C VAL A 702 1.45 26.28 20.99
N ASP A 703 2.10 27.28 21.59
CA ASP A 703 1.51 28.62 21.77
C ASP A 703 1.43 29.35 20.43
N LYS A 704 0.30 30.00 20.14
CA LYS A 704 0.07 30.72 18.88
C LYS A 704 1.09 31.84 18.64
N GLU A 705 1.62 32.46 19.71
CA GLU A 705 2.66 33.49 19.61
C GLU A 705 3.99 32.98 19.01
N ASN A 706 4.23 31.66 18.98
CA ASN A 706 5.38 31.07 18.31
C ASN A 706 5.12 30.70 16.83
N ILE A 707 3.88 30.80 16.37
CA ILE A 707 3.48 30.58 14.97
C ILE A 707 3.70 31.89 14.22
N GLY A 708 4.66 31.91 13.30
CA GLY A 708 4.90 33.03 12.39
C GLY A 708 4.06 32.91 11.11
N ASP A 709 4.47 33.62 10.07
CA ASP A 709 3.83 33.59 8.73
C ASP A 709 4.09 32.27 7.95
N THR A 710 4.31 31.16 8.65
CA THR A 710 4.69 29.84 8.11
C THR A 710 3.82 28.75 8.73
N PRO A 711 3.26 27.82 7.93
CA PRO A 711 2.46 26.71 8.44
C PRO A 711 3.17 25.85 9.50
N LEU A 712 2.36 25.24 10.38
CA LEU A 712 2.79 24.29 11.40
C LEU A 712 3.58 23.13 10.80
N TRP A 713 4.66 22.75 11.46
CA TRP A 713 5.53 21.66 11.03
C TRP A 713 6.25 21.03 12.22
N SER A 714 6.24 19.71 12.33
CA SER A 714 6.99 18.96 13.35
C SER A 714 8.42 18.58 12.93
N LYS A 715 8.74 18.60 11.62
CA LYS A 715 9.96 17.95 11.11
C LYS A 715 11.24 18.62 11.68
N PRO A 716 12.15 17.85 12.32
CA PRO A 716 13.39 18.38 12.87
C PRO A 716 14.19 19.26 11.90
N GLY A 717 14.84 20.30 12.43
CA GLY A 717 15.56 21.31 11.67
C GLY A 717 14.72 22.52 11.25
N ASN A 718 13.48 22.30 10.77
CA ASN A 718 12.55 23.36 10.36
C ASN A 718 11.25 23.42 11.18
N ALA A 719 11.17 22.65 12.28
CA ALA A 719 10.00 22.57 13.14
C ALA A 719 9.56 23.95 13.69
N THR A 720 8.25 24.13 13.88
CA THR A 720 7.69 25.32 14.53
C THR A 720 8.30 25.49 15.93
N LYS A 721 8.60 26.72 16.32
CA LYS A 721 9.34 26.99 17.55
C LYS A 721 8.49 26.68 18.79
N GLY A 722 9.10 26.03 19.78
CA GLY A 722 8.43 25.74 21.06
C GLY A 722 7.31 24.70 20.99
N ILE A 723 7.21 23.90 19.91
CA ILE A 723 6.31 22.74 19.90
C ILE A 723 6.74 21.74 21.00
N ALA A 724 5.76 21.13 21.65
CA ALA A 724 5.94 20.00 22.56
C ALA A 724 5.20 18.79 21.98
N ARG A 725 5.85 17.63 21.89
CA ARG A 725 5.18 16.37 21.53
C ARG A 725 4.54 15.78 22.78
N VAL A 726 3.23 15.64 22.77
CA VAL A 726 2.46 15.14 23.93
C VAL A 726 2.03 13.68 23.78
N SER A 727 2.01 13.14 22.57
CA SER A 727 1.78 11.71 22.31
C SER A 727 3.04 10.85 22.48
N LEU A 728 2.84 9.62 22.98
CA LEU A 728 3.91 8.63 23.10
C LEU A 728 4.08 7.85 21.81
N ASP A 729 3.12 6.99 21.47
CA ASP A 729 3.14 6.12 20.28
C ASP A 729 2.13 6.56 19.19
N GLY A 730 1.43 7.67 19.42
CA GLY A 730 0.56 8.34 18.44
C GLY A 730 -0.66 9.02 19.07
N GLY A 731 -1.52 9.59 18.24
CA GLY A 731 -2.85 10.03 18.66
C GLY A 731 -3.69 10.69 17.55
N HIS A 732 -5.02 10.66 17.73
CA HIS A 732 -6.03 11.24 16.83
C HIS A 732 -7.28 11.70 17.60
N ASP A 733 -8.18 12.44 16.93
CA ASP A 733 -9.41 13.01 17.50
C ASP A 733 -9.08 13.92 18.71
N ILE A 734 -8.31 14.98 18.46
CA ILE A 734 -7.85 15.92 19.48
C ILE A 734 -8.97 16.88 19.89
N ALA A 735 -9.36 16.81 21.17
CA ALA A 735 -10.43 17.65 21.72
C ALA A 735 -9.98 18.48 22.94
N TRP A 736 -10.45 19.73 23.00
CA TRP A 736 -10.20 20.68 24.09
C TRP A 736 -11.43 20.85 24.99
N SER A 737 -11.23 20.95 26.31
CA SER A 737 -12.26 21.44 27.23
C SER A 737 -12.78 22.83 26.80
N THR A 738 -13.95 23.26 27.27
CA THR A 738 -14.41 24.64 27.00
C THR A 738 -13.61 25.69 27.76
N SER A 739 -12.86 25.30 28.81
CA SER A 739 -11.85 26.16 29.43
C SER A 739 -10.54 26.29 28.65
N GLY A 740 -10.20 25.33 27.78
CA GLY A 740 -8.90 25.28 27.07
C GLY A 740 -7.72 24.82 27.93
N GLU A 741 -7.94 24.50 29.22
CA GLU A 741 -6.89 24.11 30.18
C GLU A 741 -6.39 22.67 29.98
N ARG A 742 -7.22 21.81 29.38
CA ARG A 742 -7.00 20.38 29.22
C ARG A 742 -7.29 19.92 27.79
N ILE A 743 -6.34 19.16 27.25
CA ILE A 743 -6.39 18.50 25.94
C ILE A 743 -6.65 17.00 26.14
N PHE A 744 -7.34 16.38 25.17
CA PHE A 744 -7.62 14.95 25.10
C PHE A 744 -7.37 14.42 23.69
N TRP A 745 -7.04 13.14 23.55
CA TRP A 745 -6.95 12.42 22.27
C TRP A 745 -7.11 10.91 22.48
N PHE A 746 -7.39 10.16 21.42
CA PHE A 746 -7.39 8.69 21.44
C PHE A 746 -6.08 8.10 20.89
N LEU A 747 -5.73 6.91 21.39
CA LEU A 747 -4.77 5.98 20.79
C LEU A 747 -5.30 4.56 21.03
N GLY A 748 -6.03 4.02 20.04
CA GLY A 748 -6.81 2.80 20.19
C GLY A 748 -7.80 2.89 21.37
N PRO A 749 -7.88 1.90 22.27
CA PRO A 749 -8.83 1.91 23.38
C PRO A 749 -8.40 2.82 24.56
N TYR A 750 -7.36 3.64 24.40
CA TYR A 750 -6.82 4.49 25.47
C TYR A 750 -7.14 5.96 25.21
N LEU A 751 -8.03 6.52 26.04
CA LEU A 751 -8.24 7.96 26.12
C LEU A 751 -7.07 8.58 26.89
N HIS A 752 -6.33 9.45 26.22
CA HIS A 752 -5.22 10.21 26.80
C HIS A 752 -5.69 11.62 27.12
N SER A 753 -5.11 12.21 28.17
CA SER A 753 -5.36 13.59 28.54
C SER A 753 -4.13 14.25 29.18
N LEU A 754 -4.00 15.56 29.01
CA LEU A 754 -2.98 16.39 29.64
C LEU A 754 -3.57 17.74 30.05
N GLU A 755 -3.32 18.13 31.31
CA GLU A 755 -3.51 19.53 31.72
C GLU A 755 -2.31 20.35 31.25
N VAL A 756 -2.54 21.33 30.38
CA VAL A 756 -1.46 21.96 29.57
C VAL A 756 -0.55 22.86 30.42
N SER A 757 -0.99 23.25 31.62
CA SER A 757 -0.18 23.87 32.66
C SER A 757 1.08 23.05 32.99
N ARG A 758 0.97 21.72 33.02
CA ARG A 758 2.02 20.77 33.42
C ARG A 758 3.19 20.72 32.43
N LEU A 759 3.00 21.15 31.17
CA LEU A 759 4.11 21.25 30.21
C LEU A 759 5.24 22.18 30.69
N SER A 760 4.93 23.11 31.61
CA SER A 760 5.94 23.96 32.23
C SER A 760 7.00 23.18 33.04
N ASP A 761 6.65 22.01 33.60
CA ASP A 761 7.59 21.12 34.30
C ASP A 761 8.64 20.52 33.36
N CYS A 762 8.26 20.24 32.11
CA CYS A 762 9.13 19.70 31.05
C CYS A 762 9.72 20.77 30.12
N ALA A 763 9.56 22.06 30.44
CA ALA A 763 9.93 23.15 29.54
C ALA A 763 11.44 23.23 29.24
N SER A 764 12.31 22.60 30.03
CA SER A 764 13.73 22.49 29.70
C SER A 764 13.95 21.52 28.54
N ASP A 765 13.45 20.29 28.69
CA ASP A 765 13.59 19.18 27.74
C ASP A 765 12.99 19.55 26.38
N ILE A 766 11.77 20.12 26.37
CA ILE A 766 11.08 20.65 25.18
C ILE A 766 11.96 21.62 24.38
N ARG A 767 12.78 22.46 25.05
CA ARG A 767 13.67 23.43 24.37
C ARG A 767 15.00 22.85 23.91
N SER A 768 15.48 21.75 24.50
CA SER A 768 16.74 21.11 24.13
C SER A 768 16.59 19.97 23.13
N ASP A 769 15.43 19.32 23.11
CA ASP A 769 15.15 18.13 22.32
C ASP A 769 14.50 18.50 20.98
N GLY A 770 15.32 18.89 20.01
CA GLY A 770 14.89 19.18 18.64
C GLY A 770 14.51 17.96 17.79
N VAL A 771 14.30 16.77 18.39
CA VAL A 771 14.01 15.51 17.69
C VAL A 771 12.74 14.83 18.21
N ARG A 772 12.55 14.75 19.52
CA ARG A 772 11.36 14.19 20.19
C ARG A 772 10.61 15.22 21.04
N PHE A 773 11.00 16.50 21.00
CA PHE A 773 10.26 17.64 21.54
C PHE A 773 9.78 17.47 23.00
N GLY A 774 10.62 16.84 23.83
CA GLY A 774 10.40 16.67 25.28
C GLY A 774 9.60 15.43 25.69
N THR A 775 9.23 14.55 24.76
CA THR A 775 8.37 13.36 25.01
C THR A 775 8.83 12.53 26.23
N ASP A 776 10.14 12.33 26.40
CA ASP A 776 10.70 11.53 27.49
C ASP A 776 10.46 12.11 28.89
N CYS A 777 10.22 13.42 29.01
CA CYS A 777 9.72 14.06 30.23
C CYS A 777 8.18 14.04 30.27
N ILE A 778 7.53 14.45 29.17
CA ILE A 778 6.06 14.66 29.10
C ILE A 778 5.27 13.37 29.37
N LYS A 779 5.83 12.20 29.06
CA LYS A 779 5.20 10.89 29.35
C LYS A 779 4.84 10.66 30.83
N ASN A 780 5.49 11.37 31.75
CA ASN A 780 5.22 11.30 33.19
C ASN A 780 4.11 12.29 33.63
N LEU A 781 3.59 13.09 32.70
CA LEU A 781 2.54 14.09 32.91
C LEU A 781 1.17 13.66 32.34
N LEU A 782 1.10 12.54 31.62
CA LEU A 782 -0.12 12.08 30.95
C LEU A 782 -1.06 11.38 31.92
N ASP A 783 -2.35 11.72 31.82
CA ASP A 783 -3.44 10.99 32.46
C ASP A 783 -4.06 10.06 31.39
N VAL A 784 -4.19 8.75 31.66
CA VAL A 784 -4.58 7.75 30.63
C VAL A 784 -5.65 6.80 31.18
N GLN A 785 -6.75 6.64 30.44
CA GLN A 785 -7.89 5.80 30.81
C GLN A 785 -8.10 4.70 29.75
N GLU A 786 -8.20 3.43 30.19
CA GLU A 786 -8.54 2.33 29.27
C GLU A 786 -10.08 2.20 29.15
N VAL A 787 -10.59 2.34 27.93
CA VAL A 787 -12.02 2.24 27.61
C VAL A 787 -12.37 0.79 27.23
N GLU A 788 -13.37 0.22 27.90
CA GLU A 788 -13.78 -1.18 27.74
C GLU A 788 -15.24 -1.29 27.30
N ALA A 789 -15.48 -1.08 25.99
CA ALA A 789 -16.77 -1.26 25.33
C ALA A 789 -16.82 -2.60 24.58
N SER A 790 -17.98 -3.23 24.53
CA SER A 790 -18.20 -4.51 23.82
C SER A 790 -19.50 -4.54 23.02
N TYR A 791 -19.57 -5.52 22.11
CA TYR A 791 -20.73 -5.83 21.29
C TYR A 791 -20.93 -7.36 21.18
N GLU A 792 -22.12 -7.79 20.79
CA GLU A 792 -22.48 -9.21 20.67
C GLU A 792 -21.90 -9.83 19.38
N THR A 793 -21.27 -11.01 19.48
CA THR A 793 -20.68 -11.70 18.32
C THR A 793 -21.74 -12.19 17.34
N ASP A 794 -21.37 -12.30 16.06
CA ASP A 794 -22.32 -12.72 15.02
C ASP A 794 -22.85 -14.15 15.24
N ILE A 795 -22.04 -15.04 15.83
CA ILE A 795 -22.44 -16.39 16.25
C ILE A 795 -23.46 -16.35 17.39
N THR A 796 -23.33 -15.46 18.36
CA THR A 796 -24.29 -15.32 19.47
C THR A 796 -25.61 -14.74 18.95
N ARG A 797 -25.53 -13.74 18.06
CA ARG A 797 -26.68 -13.18 17.33
C ARG A 797 -27.37 -14.23 16.46
N LEU A 798 -26.61 -15.07 15.76
CA LEU A 798 -27.09 -16.18 14.94
C LEU A 798 -27.93 -17.16 15.77
N LYS A 799 -27.41 -17.59 16.92
CA LYS A 799 -28.11 -18.51 17.85
C LYS A 799 -29.43 -17.91 18.36
N LYS A 800 -29.44 -16.64 18.75
CA LYS A 800 -30.66 -15.93 19.19
C LYS A 800 -31.67 -15.78 18.06
N GLU A 801 -31.24 -15.34 16.89
CA GLU A 801 -32.09 -15.15 15.70
C GLU A 801 -32.66 -16.49 15.20
N ALA A 802 -31.86 -17.57 15.19
CA ALA A 802 -32.31 -18.91 14.80
C ALA A 802 -33.41 -19.46 15.73
N SER A 803 -33.21 -19.32 17.06
CA SER A 803 -34.20 -19.70 18.07
C SER A 803 -35.50 -18.88 17.94
N ALA A 804 -35.41 -17.55 17.78
CA ALA A 804 -36.57 -16.70 17.54
C ALA A 804 -37.29 -17.02 16.21
N SER A 805 -36.53 -17.32 15.15
CA SER A 805 -37.00 -17.74 13.83
C SER A 805 -37.71 -19.10 13.86
N ALA A 806 -37.26 -20.04 14.69
CA ALA A 806 -37.94 -21.31 14.90
C ALA A 806 -39.26 -21.12 15.67
N LEU A 807 -39.21 -20.40 16.80
CA LEU A 807 -40.38 -20.14 17.66
C LEU A 807 -41.50 -19.38 16.92
N SER A 808 -41.16 -18.36 16.13
CA SER A 808 -42.12 -17.60 15.31
C SER A 808 -42.76 -18.44 14.18
N ARG A 809 -42.09 -19.50 13.72
CA ARG A 809 -42.65 -20.49 12.78
C ARG A 809 -43.40 -21.63 13.47
N GLY A 810 -43.47 -21.65 14.81
CA GLY A 810 -44.09 -22.72 15.58
C GLY A 810 -43.27 -24.02 15.63
N ALA A 811 -41.99 -23.97 15.27
CA ALA A 811 -41.06 -25.08 15.40
C ALA A 811 -40.42 -25.13 16.79
N SER A 812 -39.76 -26.25 17.12
CA SER A 812 -38.96 -26.35 18.33
C SER A 812 -37.75 -25.40 18.28
N SER A 813 -37.43 -24.76 19.40
CA SER A 813 -36.14 -24.06 19.55
C SER A 813 -34.98 -25.02 19.84
N GLN A 814 -35.26 -26.27 20.20
CA GLN A 814 -34.24 -27.31 20.36
C GLN A 814 -33.57 -27.59 19.00
N ASP A 815 -32.24 -27.59 18.98
CA ASP A 815 -31.40 -27.75 17.78
C ASP A 815 -31.73 -26.77 16.61
N SER A 816 -32.44 -25.67 16.89
CA SER A 816 -32.75 -24.62 15.90
C SER A 816 -31.53 -23.87 15.36
N GLU A 817 -30.43 -23.90 16.11
CA GLU A 817 -29.09 -23.41 15.69
C GLU A 817 -28.38 -24.35 14.70
N THR A 818 -28.99 -25.48 14.30
CA THR A 818 -28.42 -26.44 13.37
C THR A 818 -28.86 -26.17 11.93
N TYR A 819 -27.89 -26.11 11.01
CA TYR A 819 -28.10 -26.06 9.57
C TYR A 819 -27.44 -27.28 8.91
N VAL A 820 -28.10 -27.87 7.90
CA VAL A 820 -27.64 -29.09 7.23
C VAL A 820 -27.69 -28.91 5.73
N ILE A 821 -26.56 -29.07 5.05
CA ILE A 821 -26.49 -29.15 3.59
C ILE A 821 -26.34 -30.63 3.23
N ARG A 822 -27.39 -31.24 2.68
CA ARG A 822 -27.38 -32.66 2.28
C ARG A 822 -27.13 -32.80 0.78
N ASN A 823 -26.71 -34.00 0.37
CA ASN A 823 -26.61 -34.39 -1.04
C ASN A 823 -25.70 -33.44 -1.84
N ALA A 824 -24.52 -33.15 -1.26
CA ALA A 824 -23.49 -32.30 -1.82
C ALA A 824 -22.29 -33.10 -2.33
N THR A 825 -21.54 -32.49 -3.25
CA THR A 825 -20.17 -32.89 -3.60
C THR A 825 -19.21 -31.95 -2.89
N ILE A 826 -18.66 -32.36 -1.75
CA ILE A 826 -17.88 -31.48 -0.88
C ILE A 826 -16.39 -31.57 -1.25
N LEU A 827 -15.73 -30.43 -1.45
CA LEU A 827 -14.27 -30.33 -1.51
C LEU A 827 -13.80 -29.66 -0.22
N THR A 828 -13.09 -30.38 0.65
CA THR A 828 -12.76 -29.84 1.98
C THR A 828 -11.58 -28.88 1.98
N MET A 829 -10.64 -29.00 1.03
CA MET A 829 -9.34 -28.31 1.01
C MET A 829 -8.48 -28.57 2.26
N SER A 830 -8.76 -29.66 3.00
CA SER A 830 -8.18 -29.97 4.31
C SER A 830 -6.74 -30.47 4.26
N SER A 831 -6.43 -31.31 3.28
CA SER A 831 -5.11 -31.88 3.04
C SER A 831 -4.28 -30.98 2.14
N GLY A 832 -4.87 -30.45 1.07
CA GLY A 832 -4.15 -29.89 -0.08
C GLY A 832 -3.91 -30.89 -1.22
N SER A 833 -4.53 -32.07 -1.15
CA SER A 833 -4.63 -33.11 -2.19
C SER A 833 -6.11 -33.37 -2.54
N LEU A 834 -6.43 -33.48 -3.84
CA LEU A 834 -7.80 -33.75 -4.29
C LEU A 834 -8.33 -35.12 -3.80
N ASP A 835 -7.48 -36.15 -3.79
CA ASP A 835 -7.86 -37.53 -3.44
C ASP A 835 -8.38 -37.67 -2.00
N ASP A 836 -7.83 -36.87 -1.07
CA ASP A 836 -8.19 -36.88 0.36
C ASP A 836 -9.29 -35.86 0.70
N ASP A 837 -9.49 -34.84 -0.15
CA ASP A 837 -10.43 -33.74 0.09
C ASP A 837 -11.80 -33.89 -0.62
N PHE A 838 -11.98 -34.91 -1.46
CA PHE A 838 -13.18 -35.12 -2.29
C PHE A 838 -14.24 -36.04 -1.63
N TYR A 839 -15.43 -35.51 -1.35
CA TYR A 839 -16.54 -36.23 -0.72
C TYR A 839 -17.84 -36.10 -1.54
N ALA A 840 -18.06 -37.02 -2.47
CA ALA A 840 -19.31 -37.14 -3.23
C ALA A 840 -20.50 -37.57 -2.33
N SER A 841 -21.73 -37.21 -2.74
CA SER A 841 -22.99 -37.67 -2.14
C SER A 841 -23.03 -37.59 -0.61
N SER A 842 -22.55 -36.47 -0.07
CA SER A 842 -22.31 -36.28 1.36
C SER A 842 -23.18 -35.17 1.96
N THR A 843 -23.21 -35.12 3.28
CA THR A 843 -23.97 -34.16 4.09
C THR A 843 -23.01 -33.44 5.02
N LEU A 844 -23.10 -32.11 5.04
CA LEU A 844 -22.39 -31.21 5.94
C LEU A 844 -23.36 -30.70 7.03
N THR A 845 -23.03 -30.95 8.29
CA THR A 845 -23.78 -30.48 9.46
C THR A 845 -23.04 -29.33 10.12
N ILE A 846 -23.76 -28.24 10.35
CA ILE A 846 -23.27 -27.01 10.99
C ILE A 846 -24.14 -26.75 12.21
N LYS A 847 -23.53 -26.44 13.35
CA LYS A 847 -24.23 -26.12 14.59
C LYS A 847 -23.70 -24.82 15.21
N GLY A 848 -24.58 -23.84 15.36
CA GLY A 848 -24.27 -22.57 16.02
C GLY A 848 -23.11 -21.82 15.37
N GLY A 849 -23.00 -21.83 14.04
CA GLY A 849 -21.94 -21.17 13.27
C GLY A 849 -20.67 -22.01 13.02
N ILE A 850 -20.57 -23.20 13.62
CA ILE A 850 -19.38 -24.08 13.55
C ILE A 850 -19.70 -25.36 12.77
N ILE A 851 -18.77 -25.84 11.96
CA ILE A 851 -18.86 -27.13 11.27
C ILE A 851 -18.76 -28.26 12.31
N ASP A 852 -19.80 -29.08 12.42
CA ASP A 852 -19.80 -30.25 13.31
C ASP A 852 -19.32 -31.52 12.59
N SER A 853 -19.84 -31.82 11.41
CA SER A 853 -19.57 -33.11 10.77
C SER A 853 -19.78 -33.09 9.26
N ILE A 854 -18.94 -33.86 8.56
CA ILE A 854 -19.19 -34.34 7.20
C ILE A 854 -19.51 -35.83 7.32
N SER A 855 -20.50 -36.33 6.60
CA SER A 855 -20.86 -37.75 6.59
C SER A 855 -21.57 -38.14 5.28
N PRO A 856 -21.47 -39.40 4.82
CA PRO A 856 -22.28 -39.89 3.70
C PRO A 856 -23.78 -39.68 3.93
N VAL A 857 -24.54 -39.40 2.87
CA VAL A 857 -25.99 -39.11 2.95
C VAL A 857 -26.81 -40.21 3.64
N ASP A 858 -26.39 -41.48 3.55
CA ASP A 858 -27.06 -42.62 4.18
C ASP A 858 -26.76 -42.79 5.68
N GLN A 859 -25.77 -42.06 6.20
CA GLN A 859 -25.28 -42.13 7.59
C GLN A 859 -25.51 -40.82 8.37
N ALA A 860 -25.94 -39.74 7.70
CA ALA A 860 -26.14 -38.44 8.30
C ALA A 860 -27.38 -38.38 9.22
N TYR A 861 -27.19 -37.91 10.46
CA TYR A 861 -28.29 -37.61 11.39
C TYR A 861 -28.74 -36.16 11.24
N ILE A 862 -30.06 -35.94 11.06
CA ILE A 862 -30.67 -34.62 10.94
C ILE A 862 -31.58 -34.39 12.16
N PRO A 863 -31.26 -33.44 13.07
CA PRO A 863 -32.07 -33.16 14.26
C PRO A 863 -33.48 -32.63 13.97
N GLU A 864 -34.44 -32.96 14.85
CA GLU A 864 -35.82 -32.46 14.81
C GLU A 864 -35.91 -30.97 15.21
N GLY A 865 -35.57 -30.10 14.25
CA GLY A 865 -35.48 -28.64 14.43
C GLY A 865 -34.48 -27.98 13.47
N ALA A 866 -33.55 -28.77 12.89
CA ALA A 866 -32.55 -28.27 11.96
C ALA A 866 -33.17 -27.73 10.65
N THR A 867 -32.55 -26.70 10.08
CA THR A 867 -32.89 -26.22 8.73
C THR A 867 -32.06 -26.99 7.70
N VAL A 868 -32.68 -27.47 6.62
CA VAL A 868 -32.05 -28.36 5.63
C VAL A 868 -32.07 -27.74 4.23
N LEU A 869 -30.91 -27.69 3.59
CA LEU A 869 -30.72 -27.39 2.17
C LEU A 869 -30.37 -28.67 1.41
N ASP A 870 -30.95 -28.86 0.23
CA ASP A 870 -30.48 -29.86 -0.74
C ASP A 870 -29.51 -29.18 -1.71
N ALA A 871 -28.29 -29.70 -1.81
CA ALA A 871 -27.32 -29.25 -2.80
C ALA A 871 -27.57 -29.88 -4.18
N GLU A 872 -28.46 -30.89 -4.28
CA GLU A 872 -28.90 -31.51 -5.54
C GLU A 872 -27.74 -32.15 -6.34
N GLY A 873 -26.65 -32.52 -5.66
CA GLY A 873 -25.39 -33.02 -6.22
C GLY A 873 -24.30 -31.95 -6.38
N GLY A 874 -24.67 -30.66 -6.30
CA GLY A 874 -23.78 -29.52 -6.51
C GLY A 874 -22.63 -29.41 -5.51
N TYR A 875 -21.61 -28.66 -5.92
CA TYR A 875 -20.38 -28.50 -5.14
C TYR A 875 -20.57 -27.67 -3.87
N VAL A 876 -19.84 -28.03 -2.81
CA VAL A 876 -19.69 -27.23 -1.59
C VAL A 876 -18.20 -27.14 -1.25
N ILE A 877 -17.68 -25.92 -1.16
CA ILE A 877 -16.24 -25.64 -0.93
C ILE A 877 -16.09 -24.57 0.19
N PRO A 878 -14.88 -24.34 0.75
CA PRO A 878 -14.67 -23.28 1.72
C PRO A 878 -14.93 -21.89 1.13
N GLY A 879 -15.33 -20.94 1.97
CA GLY A 879 -15.46 -19.53 1.60
C GLY A 879 -14.15 -18.97 1.04
N PHE A 880 -14.24 -18.17 -0.03
CA PHE A 880 -13.03 -17.58 -0.63
C PHE A 880 -12.40 -16.56 0.31
N ILE A 881 -11.07 -16.53 0.30
CA ILE A 881 -10.26 -15.55 1.01
C ILE A 881 -9.57 -14.67 -0.02
N ASP A 882 -9.88 -13.38 0.01
CA ASP A 882 -9.10 -12.39 -0.72
C ASP A 882 -7.88 -11.99 0.12
N GLY A 883 -6.68 -12.37 -0.36
CA GLY A 883 -5.42 -12.06 0.33
C GLY A 883 -5.01 -10.60 0.25
N HIS A 884 -5.57 -9.85 -0.71
CA HIS A 884 -5.19 -8.47 -1.02
C HIS A 884 -6.38 -7.75 -1.68
N ALA A 885 -7.25 -7.19 -0.86
CA ALA A 885 -8.42 -6.43 -1.30
C ALA A 885 -8.40 -4.98 -0.81
N HIS A 886 -8.81 -4.06 -1.68
CA HIS A 886 -9.03 -2.65 -1.43
C HIS A 886 -10.45 -2.27 -1.86
N TRP A 887 -11.05 -1.37 -1.09
CA TRP A 887 -12.41 -0.84 -1.27
C TRP A 887 -12.48 0.48 -0.49
N ASN A 888 -13.39 1.39 -0.83
CA ASN A 888 -13.36 2.78 -0.35
C ASN A 888 -14.47 3.11 0.66
N GLY A 889 -15.36 2.17 0.98
CA GLY A 889 -16.50 2.37 1.87
C GLY A 889 -16.18 2.93 3.26
N TYR A 890 -15.10 2.43 3.90
CA TYR A 890 -14.70 2.87 5.25
C TYR A 890 -14.29 4.35 5.33
N ASP A 891 -13.85 4.98 4.24
CA ASP A 891 -13.44 6.38 4.26
C ASP A 891 -14.59 7.38 4.09
N THR A 892 -15.82 6.89 3.88
CA THR A 892 -17.01 7.74 3.92
C THR A 892 -17.34 8.20 5.35
N LEU A 893 -17.65 9.49 5.53
CA LEU A 893 -18.00 10.08 6.84
C LEU A 893 -19.39 9.67 7.38
N LEU A 894 -20.14 8.87 6.62
CA LEU A 894 -21.51 8.47 6.94
C LEU A 894 -21.54 6.96 7.20
N PRO A 895 -22.24 6.46 8.24
CA PRO A 895 -22.38 5.04 8.47
C PRO A 895 -23.43 4.41 7.53
N ALA A 896 -23.27 4.58 6.22
CA ALA A 896 -24.01 3.90 5.17
C ALA A 896 -23.70 2.40 5.15
N ARG A 897 -24.49 1.62 4.40
CA ARG A 897 -24.11 0.25 4.00
C ARG A 897 -23.19 0.28 2.78
N SER A 898 -22.13 -0.53 2.81
CA SER A 898 -21.25 -0.68 1.64
C SER A 898 -21.82 -1.66 0.62
N TRP A 899 -21.97 -1.19 -0.61
CA TRP A 899 -22.35 -2.02 -1.75
C TRP A 899 -21.20 -2.90 -2.25
N GLU A 900 -19.97 -2.50 -1.95
CA GLU A 900 -18.75 -3.26 -2.24
C GLU A 900 -18.74 -4.55 -1.42
N LEU A 901 -19.05 -4.45 -0.13
CA LEU A 901 -19.13 -5.58 0.78
C LEU A 901 -20.28 -6.54 0.41
N GLU A 902 -21.41 -6.03 -0.08
CA GLU A 902 -22.43 -6.91 -0.71
C GLU A 902 -21.90 -7.58 -2.00
N ALA A 903 -21.19 -6.85 -2.87
CA ALA A 903 -20.62 -7.43 -4.09
C ALA A 903 -19.59 -8.54 -3.81
N PHE A 904 -18.59 -8.31 -2.94
CA PHE A 904 -17.58 -9.32 -2.59
C PHE A 904 -18.22 -10.60 -2.05
N LEU A 905 -19.18 -10.50 -1.12
CA LEU A 905 -19.87 -11.67 -0.57
C LEU A 905 -20.74 -12.38 -1.61
N ALA A 906 -21.43 -11.64 -2.49
CA ALA A 906 -22.21 -12.24 -3.58
C ALA A 906 -21.35 -13.06 -4.57
N TYR A 907 -20.07 -12.69 -4.73
CA TYR A 907 -19.05 -13.45 -5.48
C TYR A 907 -18.22 -14.41 -4.59
N GLY A 908 -18.77 -14.85 -3.45
CA GLY A 908 -18.23 -15.97 -2.66
C GLY A 908 -17.08 -15.63 -1.71
N VAL A 909 -16.60 -14.39 -1.68
CA VAL A 909 -15.56 -13.95 -0.75
C VAL A 909 -16.15 -13.85 0.65
N THR A 910 -15.75 -14.73 1.56
CA THR A 910 -16.24 -14.72 2.95
C THR A 910 -15.25 -14.07 3.90
N THR A 911 -13.98 -13.91 3.51
CA THR A 911 -12.94 -13.19 4.25
C THR A 911 -12.08 -12.37 3.31
N MET A 912 -11.67 -11.17 3.74
CA MET A 912 -10.74 -10.30 3.03
C MET A 912 -9.60 -9.88 3.96
N HIS A 913 -8.41 -9.70 3.39
CA HIS A 913 -7.27 -9.06 4.00
C HIS A 913 -6.90 -7.82 3.17
N ASN A 914 -7.07 -6.63 3.75
CA ASN A 914 -6.71 -5.36 3.12
C ASN A 914 -5.33 -4.89 3.60
N PRO A 915 -4.32 -4.85 2.72
CA PRO A 915 -2.97 -4.49 3.14
C PRO A 915 -2.70 -2.97 3.11
N SER A 916 -3.69 -2.12 2.84
CA SER A 916 -3.57 -0.66 2.94
C SER A 916 -4.94 -0.02 3.15
N SER A 917 -5.31 0.22 4.41
CA SER A 917 -6.58 0.84 4.78
C SER A 917 -6.40 1.98 5.79
N SER A 918 -7.46 2.76 6.01
CA SER A 918 -7.55 3.58 7.22
C SER A 918 -7.51 2.67 8.45
N ASN A 919 -6.59 2.95 9.40
CA ASN A 919 -6.41 2.11 10.58
C ASN A 919 -7.68 2.14 11.44
N VAL A 920 -8.09 3.33 11.88
CA VAL A 920 -9.26 3.50 12.76
C VAL A 920 -10.58 3.20 12.04
N ARG A 921 -10.77 3.71 10.81
CA ARG A 921 -12.07 3.57 10.11
C ARG A 921 -12.34 2.16 9.60
N GLY A 922 -11.30 1.42 9.17
CA GLY A 922 -11.43 0.02 8.79
C GLY A 922 -11.93 -0.86 9.94
N PHE A 923 -11.44 -0.66 11.17
CA PHE A 923 -11.92 -1.43 12.33
C PHE A 923 -13.33 -1.01 12.76
N VAL A 924 -13.72 0.25 12.56
CA VAL A 924 -15.13 0.67 12.70
C VAL A 924 -16.02 -0.05 11.68
N GLU A 925 -15.62 -0.17 10.42
CA GLU A 925 -16.38 -0.92 9.40
C GLU A 925 -16.43 -2.42 9.72
N ARG A 926 -15.31 -3.05 10.07
CA ARG A 926 -15.25 -4.45 10.53
C ARG A 926 -16.27 -4.71 11.64
N ALA A 927 -16.26 -3.88 12.69
CA ALA A 927 -17.19 -4.03 13.81
C ALA A 927 -18.67 -3.84 13.40
N ARG A 928 -18.96 -3.07 12.34
CA ARG A 928 -20.31 -2.93 11.75
C ARG A 928 -20.73 -4.14 10.91
N VAL A 929 -19.79 -4.90 10.35
CA VAL A 929 -20.04 -6.20 9.71
C VAL A 929 -20.25 -7.30 10.76
N GLU A 930 -19.47 -7.29 11.83
CA GLU A 930 -19.54 -8.27 12.93
C GLU A 930 -20.80 -8.08 13.80
N ASN A 931 -21.19 -6.83 14.09
CA ASN A 931 -22.42 -6.53 14.83
C ASN A 931 -23.71 -6.65 13.98
N GLY A 932 -23.58 -6.83 12.67
CA GLY A 932 -24.69 -7.09 11.75
C GLY A 932 -25.41 -5.85 11.17
N GLN A 933 -24.84 -4.65 11.28
CA GLN A 933 -25.34 -3.47 10.54
C GLN A 933 -25.12 -3.60 9.02
N ILE A 934 -24.03 -4.26 8.61
CA ILE A 934 -23.62 -4.50 7.22
C ILE A 934 -23.59 -6.02 6.93
N VAL A 935 -23.97 -6.40 5.72
CA VAL A 935 -23.74 -7.75 5.16
C VAL A 935 -22.49 -7.71 4.27
N GLY A 936 -21.57 -8.65 4.44
CA GLY A 936 -20.31 -8.67 3.70
C GLY A 936 -19.30 -9.70 4.21
N PRO A 937 -18.08 -9.76 3.63
CA PRO A 937 -17.00 -10.61 4.10
C PRO A 937 -16.49 -10.21 5.49
N ARG A 938 -15.83 -11.14 6.19
CA ARG A 938 -15.02 -10.85 7.38
C ARG A 938 -13.81 -9.99 6.96
N ILE A 939 -13.59 -8.87 7.66
CA ILE A 939 -12.54 -7.89 7.32
C ILE A 939 -11.33 -8.06 8.25
N PHE A 940 -10.17 -8.38 7.69
CA PHE A 940 -8.87 -8.15 8.31
C PHE A 940 -8.13 -7.06 7.53
N HIS A 941 -7.27 -6.31 8.21
CA HIS A 941 -6.40 -5.35 7.54
C HIS A 941 -5.15 -5.01 8.34
N THR A 942 -4.12 -4.54 7.64
CA THR A 942 -2.89 -4.00 8.23
C THR A 942 -3.09 -2.64 8.88
N GLY A 943 -4.19 -1.96 8.56
CA GLY A 943 -4.30 -0.52 8.76
C GLY A 943 -3.37 0.23 7.80
N GLU A 944 -2.93 1.41 8.22
CA GLU A 944 -2.17 2.33 7.38
C GLU A 944 -0.72 1.84 7.14
N ILE A 945 -0.28 2.02 5.91
CA ILE A 945 1.05 1.62 5.44
C ILE A 945 2.19 2.33 6.20
N ILE A 946 3.28 1.60 6.45
CA ILE A 946 4.52 2.18 6.99
C ILE A 946 5.34 2.74 5.81
N TYR A 947 4.97 3.94 5.34
CA TYR A 947 5.42 4.50 4.05
C TYR A 947 6.79 5.21 4.10
N GLY A 948 7.68 4.88 3.15
CA GLY A 948 9.04 5.45 3.08
C GLY A 948 9.19 6.76 2.30
N ALA A 949 8.24 7.12 1.43
CA ALA A 949 8.32 8.33 0.59
C ALA A 949 7.69 9.58 1.25
N GLY A 950 7.79 10.72 0.57
CA GLY A 950 7.55 12.05 1.15
C GLY A 950 6.09 12.52 1.24
N ALA A 951 5.08 11.64 1.12
CA ALA A 951 3.68 12.00 1.34
C ALA A 951 3.43 12.15 2.85
N GLY A 952 3.12 13.37 3.31
CA GLY A 952 3.17 13.74 4.73
C GLY A 952 2.16 13.00 5.60
N GLU A 953 0.99 12.73 5.04
CA GLU A 953 -0.11 12.05 5.67
C GLU A 953 0.18 10.56 5.96
N TYR A 954 1.06 9.90 5.18
CA TYR A 954 1.38 8.48 5.35
C TYR A 954 2.82 8.19 5.82
N HIS A 955 3.74 9.16 5.73
CA HIS A 955 5.16 8.97 6.01
C HIS A 955 5.43 8.44 7.43
N ASN A 956 6.27 7.40 7.53
CA ASN A 956 6.73 6.83 8.80
C ASN A 956 8.26 6.67 8.78
N ASP A 957 8.95 7.44 9.63
CA ASP A 957 10.36 7.26 9.93
C ASP A 957 10.60 5.96 10.71
N VAL A 958 11.65 5.21 10.35
CA VAL A 958 12.11 4.02 11.09
C VAL A 958 13.64 4.06 11.21
N ALA A 959 14.16 5.05 11.94
CA ALA A 959 15.59 5.29 12.09
C ALA A 959 16.24 4.47 13.24
N ASP A 960 15.45 3.94 14.17
CA ASP A 960 15.90 3.01 15.20
C ASP A 960 14.81 2.00 15.64
N LEU A 961 15.14 1.15 16.63
CA LEU A 961 14.25 0.08 17.13
C LEU A 961 13.06 0.60 17.96
N ALA A 962 13.12 1.83 18.48
CA ALA A 962 11.99 2.45 19.17
C ALA A 962 10.96 2.97 18.17
N ASP A 963 11.41 3.62 17.07
CA ASP A 963 10.53 4.00 15.95
C ASP A 963 9.78 2.78 15.40
N ALA A 964 10.54 1.71 15.09
CA ALA A 964 10.00 0.46 14.57
C ALA A 964 8.97 -0.18 15.52
N ARG A 965 9.19 -0.06 16.83
CA ARG A 965 8.26 -0.55 17.85
C ARG A 965 7.01 0.32 17.90
N SER A 966 7.17 1.64 17.85
CA SER A 966 6.09 2.62 17.98
C SER A 966 5.11 2.51 16.80
N ALA A 967 5.61 2.47 15.57
CA ALA A 967 4.80 2.32 14.35
C ALA A 967 3.95 1.03 14.36
N LEU A 968 4.54 -0.10 14.78
CA LEU A 968 3.83 -1.38 14.89
C LEU A 968 2.88 -1.44 16.09
N LEU A 969 3.23 -0.80 17.21
CA LEU A 969 2.39 -0.74 18.40
C LEU A 969 1.14 0.10 18.14
N ARG A 970 1.24 1.21 17.39
CA ARG A 970 0.09 2.00 16.91
C ARG A 970 -0.91 1.13 16.15
N ILE A 971 -0.44 0.45 15.10
CA ILE A 971 -1.23 -0.49 14.29
C ILE A 971 -1.91 -1.54 15.19
N LYS A 972 -1.16 -2.14 16.12
CA LYS A 972 -1.68 -3.23 16.97
C LYS A 972 -2.63 -2.78 18.08
N LEU A 973 -2.45 -1.59 18.66
CA LEU A 973 -3.34 -1.08 19.72
C LEU A 973 -4.70 -0.64 19.16
N GLU A 974 -4.71 0.05 18.01
CA GLU A 974 -5.94 0.52 17.36
C GLU A 974 -6.78 -0.65 16.79
N GLY A 975 -6.14 -1.72 16.29
CA GLY A 975 -6.83 -2.91 15.75
C GLY A 975 -6.97 -4.13 16.66
N GLY A 976 -6.43 -4.08 17.87
CA GLY A 976 -6.52 -5.17 18.84
C GLY A 976 -6.01 -6.52 18.30
N THR A 977 -6.89 -7.53 18.27
CA THR A 977 -6.57 -8.88 17.78
C THR A 977 -6.68 -9.02 16.25
N ALA A 978 -7.29 -8.06 15.55
CA ALA A 978 -7.40 -8.08 14.08
C ALA A 978 -6.14 -7.54 13.39
N SER A 979 -5.40 -6.62 14.03
CA SER A 979 -4.06 -6.17 13.61
C SER A 979 -2.97 -7.22 13.89
N PHE A 980 -3.01 -8.33 13.16
CA PHE A 980 -1.93 -9.32 13.15
C PHE A 980 -0.91 -9.11 12.02
N SER A 981 -1.12 -8.17 11.10
CA SER A 981 -0.21 -7.87 9.98
C SER A 981 0.13 -6.38 9.90
N TYR A 982 1.19 -6.02 9.17
CA TYR A 982 1.51 -4.65 8.76
C TYR A 982 2.07 -4.64 7.33
N LYS A 983 1.77 -3.59 6.54
CA LYS A 983 2.39 -3.39 5.22
C LYS A 983 3.61 -2.48 5.30
N ASN A 984 4.74 -3.05 4.92
CA ASN A 984 5.96 -2.33 4.56
C ASN A 984 5.77 -1.76 3.15
N TYR A 985 5.69 -0.43 3.01
CA TYR A 985 5.45 0.19 1.70
C TYR A 985 6.63 1.05 1.28
N ASN A 986 7.47 0.50 0.40
CA ASN A 986 8.65 1.16 -0.17
C ASN A 986 9.57 1.82 0.87
N GLN A 987 9.84 1.12 1.99
CA GLN A 987 10.90 1.50 2.92
C GLN A 987 12.27 1.14 2.33
N TYR A 988 12.94 2.13 1.75
CA TYR A 988 14.21 1.95 1.02
C TYR A 988 15.24 1.21 1.87
N SER A 989 15.48 1.68 3.11
CA SER A 989 16.50 1.07 3.97
C SER A 989 16.11 -0.34 4.43
N ARG A 990 16.91 -1.33 4.04
CA ARG A 990 16.82 -2.70 4.54
C ARG A 990 17.06 -2.77 6.05
N ALA A 991 17.88 -1.88 6.62
CA ALA A 991 18.04 -1.78 8.08
C ALA A 991 16.74 -1.37 8.78
N SER A 992 15.98 -0.43 8.20
CA SER A 992 14.63 -0.07 8.67
C SER A 992 13.65 -1.25 8.55
N ARG A 993 13.66 -1.96 7.42
CA ARG A 993 12.85 -3.18 7.18
C ARG A 993 13.14 -4.27 8.22
N GLN A 994 14.41 -4.52 8.53
CA GLN A 994 14.85 -5.51 9.52
C GLN A 994 14.47 -5.13 10.96
N ARG A 995 14.49 -3.83 11.30
CA ARG A 995 14.03 -3.32 12.61
C ARG A 995 12.53 -3.54 12.81
N LEU A 996 11.73 -3.32 11.77
CA LEU A 996 10.30 -3.67 11.77
C LEU A 996 10.13 -5.16 12.00
N LEU A 997 10.80 -6.03 11.23
CA LEU A 997 10.71 -7.49 11.40
C LEU A 997 11.11 -7.97 12.81
N LEU A 998 12.11 -7.35 13.45
CA LEU A 998 12.49 -7.67 14.84
C LEU A 998 11.43 -7.25 15.87
N GLN A 999 10.79 -6.08 15.70
CA GLN A 999 9.71 -5.66 16.61
C GLN A 999 8.39 -6.37 16.31
N ALA A 1000 8.11 -6.72 15.06
CA ALA A 1000 6.98 -7.55 14.66
C ALA A 1000 7.04 -8.95 15.27
N ARG A 1001 8.23 -9.57 15.33
CA ARG A 1001 8.46 -10.81 16.10
C ARG A 1001 8.14 -10.65 17.60
N ASN A 1002 8.49 -9.52 18.21
CA ASN A 1002 8.16 -9.22 19.61
C ASN A 1002 6.66 -8.93 19.85
N LEU A 1003 5.92 -8.55 18.82
CA LEU A 1003 4.49 -8.18 18.87
C LEU A 1003 3.58 -9.27 18.27
N SER A 1004 4.13 -10.38 17.80
CA SER A 1004 3.43 -11.40 16.99
C SER A 1004 2.66 -10.75 15.83
N MET A 1005 3.40 -10.16 14.88
CA MET A 1005 2.85 -9.56 13.66
C MET A 1005 3.55 -10.09 12.40
N LEU A 1006 2.78 -10.22 11.32
CA LEU A 1006 3.19 -10.63 9.98
C LEU A 1006 3.58 -9.39 9.14
N CYS A 1007 4.50 -9.56 8.19
CA CYS A 1007 4.95 -8.47 7.30
C CYS A 1007 4.51 -8.76 5.86
N VAL A 1008 3.67 -7.88 5.30
CA VAL A 1008 3.10 -7.99 3.95
C VAL A 1008 3.59 -6.83 3.07
N PRO A 1009 4.81 -6.92 2.49
CA PRO A 1009 5.43 -5.81 1.76
C PRO A 1009 4.79 -5.56 0.39
N GLU A 1010 4.80 -4.29 -0.03
CA GLU A 1010 4.59 -3.90 -1.43
C GLU A 1010 5.78 -4.33 -2.29
N GLY A 1011 5.57 -5.02 -3.41
CA GLY A 1011 6.64 -5.43 -4.34
C GLY A 1011 7.36 -4.26 -5.06
N GLY A 1012 6.86 -3.04 -4.93
CA GLY A 1012 7.59 -1.79 -5.19
C GLY A 1012 8.10 -1.55 -6.63
N MET A 1013 7.75 -2.42 -7.59
CA MET A 1013 8.35 -2.50 -8.93
C MET A 1013 9.89 -2.71 -8.92
N ASN A 1014 10.47 -3.27 -7.85
CA ASN A 1014 11.93 -3.30 -7.68
C ASN A 1014 12.46 -4.66 -7.18
N GLU A 1015 12.92 -5.48 -8.12
CA GLU A 1015 13.48 -6.83 -7.93
C GLU A 1015 14.52 -6.92 -6.80
N ASP A 1016 15.40 -5.92 -6.64
CA ASP A 1016 16.44 -5.95 -5.61
C ASP A 1016 15.85 -5.82 -4.19
N TRP A 1017 14.73 -5.11 -4.05
CA TRP A 1017 13.99 -5.02 -2.80
C TRP A 1017 13.16 -6.28 -2.55
N ASP A 1018 12.53 -6.82 -3.59
CA ASP A 1018 11.78 -8.08 -3.51
C ASP A 1018 12.67 -9.25 -3.05
N MET A 1019 13.83 -9.44 -3.68
CA MET A 1019 14.77 -10.49 -3.27
C MET A 1019 15.21 -10.30 -1.82
N THR A 1020 15.42 -9.06 -1.36
CA THR A 1020 15.74 -8.79 0.04
C THR A 1020 14.55 -8.95 1.00
N TYR A 1021 13.29 -8.83 0.55
CA TYR A 1021 12.10 -9.23 1.34
C TYR A 1021 12.05 -10.75 1.56
N ILE A 1022 12.36 -11.55 0.53
CA ILE A 1022 12.40 -13.01 0.61
C ILE A 1022 13.55 -13.48 1.52
N ILE A 1023 14.75 -12.90 1.37
CA ILE A 1023 15.95 -13.23 2.16
C ILE A 1023 15.75 -12.90 3.65
N ASP A 1024 15.17 -11.74 3.97
CA ASP A 1024 14.95 -11.30 5.35
C ASP A 1024 13.75 -12.03 6.02
N GLY A 1025 12.95 -12.75 5.22
CA GLY A 1025 11.86 -13.61 5.68
C GLY A 1025 10.57 -12.85 5.98
N MET A 1026 10.13 -12.00 5.05
CA MET A 1026 8.77 -11.41 5.10
C MET A 1026 7.70 -12.48 4.84
N THR A 1027 6.46 -12.21 5.23
CA THR A 1027 5.38 -13.22 5.23
C THR A 1027 4.81 -13.46 3.84
N THR A 1028 4.68 -12.40 3.06
CA THR A 1028 4.28 -12.44 1.65
C THR A 1028 5.22 -11.58 0.79
N ILE A 1029 5.01 -11.58 -0.53
CA ILE A 1029 5.10 -10.34 -1.31
C ILE A 1029 3.72 -10.08 -1.91
N GLU A 1030 3.30 -8.82 -1.81
CA GLU A 1030 2.11 -8.28 -2.46
C GLU A 1030 2.48 -7.70 -3.83
N HIS A 1031 1.68 -7.99 -4.86
CA HIS A 1031 2.01 -7.89 -6.29
C HIS A 1031 3.02 -8.93 -6.78
N ASN A 1032 3.14 -9.05 -8.11
CA ASN A 1032 4.14 -9.91 -8.73
C ASN A 1032 5.54 -9.28 -8.70
N LEU A 1033 6.55 -10.15 -8.72
CA LEU A 1033 7.92 -9.75 -9.05
C LEU A 1033 7.91 -9.05 -10.43
N PRO A 1034 8.58 -7.90 -10.61
CA PRO A 1034 8.52 -7.12 -11.84
C PRO A 1034 9.10 -7.85 -13.06
N ILE A 1035 9.84 -8.95 -12.85
CA ILE A 1035 10.32 -9.85 -13.89
C ILE A 1035 9.31 -10.98 -14.12
N PRO A 1036 8.58 -11.00 -15.25
CA PRO A 1036 7.44 -11.91 -15.42
C PRO A 1036 7.84 -13.37 -15.71
N VAL A 1037 9.08 -13.61 -16.15
CA VAL A 1037 9.65 -14.95 -16.32
C VAL A 1037 10.85 -15.07 -15.39
N VAL A 1038 10.64 -15.65 -14.21
CA VAL A 1038 11.71 -15.98 -13.27
C VAL A 1038 12.34 -17.33 -13.61
N TYR A 1039 13.61 -17.47 -13.25
CA TYR A 1039 14.41 -18.67 -13.47
C TYR A 1039 14.61 -19.42 -12.16
N GLU A 1040 15.19 -20.63 -12.23
CA GLU A 1040 15.12 -21.54 -11.09
C GLU A 1040 15.85 -21.03 -9.84
N ASP A 1041 16.78 -20.08 -9.95
CA ASP A 1041 17.40 -19.40 -8.82
C ASP A 1041 16.36 -18.65 -7.97
N VAL A 1042 15.59 -17.74 -8.58
CA VAL A 1042 14.52 -16.97 -7.93
C VAL A 1042 13.32 -17.86 -7.62
N MET A 1043 12.92 -18.75 -8.53
CA MET A 1043 11.82 -19.70 -8.27
C MET A 1043 12.11 -20.56 -7.03
N SER A 1044 13.37 -20.92 -6.80
CA SER A 1044 13.77 -21.70 -5.64
C SER A 1044 13.93 -20.87 -4.38
N LEU A 1045 14.54 -19.68 -4.49
CA LEU A 1045 14.60 -18.75 -3.36
C LEU A 1045 13.19 -18.49 -2.85
N TYR A 1046 12.25 -18.16 -3.74
CA TYR A 1046 10.87 -17.83 -3.40
C TYR A 1046 10.05 -19.06 -2.99
N ALA A 1047 9.86 -20.06 -3.85
CA ALA A 1047 8.92 -21.16 -3.58
C ALA A 1047 9.21 -21.91 -2.29
N PHE A 1048 10.48 -21.96 -1.91
CA PHE A 1048 10.88 -22.63 -0.69
C PHE A 1048 11.06 -21.68 0.52
N SER A 1049 11.15 -20.35 0.34
CA SER A 1049 11.39 -19.33 1.39
C SER A 1049 10.48 -19.40 2.61
N GLY A 1050 9.26 -19.91 2.42
CA GLY A 1050 8.13 -19.81 3.35
C GLY A 1050 7.33 -18.51 3.24
N THR A 1051 7.80 -17.55 2.46
CA THR A 1051 7.06 -16.36 2.01
C THR A 1051 6.03 -16.79 0.95
N GLY A 1052 4.77 -16.39 1.10
CA GLY A 1052 3.74 -16.63 0.08
C GLY A 1052 3.68 -15.53 -0.98
N ALA A 1053 3.03 -15.79 -2.11
CA ALA A 1053 2.93 -14.85 -3.22
C ALA A 1053 1.49 -14.42 -3.49
N THR A 1054 1.21 -13.11 -3.47
CA THR A 1054 -0.08 -12.55 -3.87
C THR A 1054 0.11 -11.73 -5.16
N PRO A 1055 0.13 -12.37 -6.35
CA PRO A 1055 0.62 -11.74 -7.58
C PRO A 1055 -0.28 -10.62 -8.14
N THR A 1056 -1.56 -10.56 -7.75
CA THR A 1056 -2.55 -9.56 -8.19
C THR A 1056 -2.47 -9.28 -9.70
N HIS A 1057 -2.75 -10.27 -10.55
CA HIS A 1057 -2.58 -10.18 -12.02
C HIS A 1057 -3.41 -9.04 -12.66
N ILE A 1058 -4.47 -8.59 -12.01
CA ILE A 1058 -5.21 -7.36 -12.32
C ILE A 1058 -4.28 -6.14 -12.35
N VAL A 1059 -3.32 -6.03 -11.42
CA VAL A 1059 -2.31 -4.96 -11.33
C VAL A 1059 -0.92 -5.52 -11.62
N ASP A 1060 -0.76 -6.09 -12.82
CA ASP A 1060 0.47 -6.71 -13.35
C ASP A 1060 1.64 -5.72 -13.47
N TYR A 1061 2.64 -5.87 -12.60
CA TYR A 1061 3.89 -5.11 -12.70
C TYR A 1061 4.75 -5.63 -13.86
N GLY A 1062 5.04 -4.76 -14.84
CA GLY A 1062 5.92 -5.04 -15.98
C GLY A 1062 5.19 -5.18 -17.32
N GLY A 1063 3.94 -5.64 -17.31
CA GLY A 1063 3.07 -5.73 -18.48
C GLY A 1063 2.07 -4.58 -18.59
N THR A 1064 0.93 -4.90 -19.20
CA THR A 1064 -0.33 -4.16 -19.10
C THR A 1064 -1.19 -4.82 -18.03
N MET A 1065 -1.81 -4.02 -17.17
CA MET A 1065 -2.75 -4.45 -16.14
C MET A 1065 -3.87 -5.38 -16.67
N GLY A 1066 -4.19 -6.42 -15.90
CA GLY A 1066 -5.20 -7.43 -16.22
C GLY A 1066 -6.62 -6.89 -16.28
N GLU A 1067 -6.95 -5.82 -15.55
CA GLU A 1067 -8.23 -5.10 -15.70
C GLU A 1067 -8.52 -4.70 -17.16
N GLN A 1068 -7.52 -4.17 -17.88
CA GLN A 1068 -7.68 -3.76 -19.28
C GLN A 1068 -7.86 -4.95 -20.23
N TYR A 1069 -7.28 -6.12 -19.92
CA TYR A 1069 -7.60 -7.35 -20.65
C TYR A 1069 -9.07 -7.73 -20.46
N LEU A 1070 -9.59 -7.59 -19.23
CA LEU A 1070 -10.94 -8.00 -18.89
C LEU A 1070 -11.99 -7.07 -19.50
N TRP A 1071 -11.85 -5.75 -19.33
CA TRP A 1071 -12.74 -4.77 -19.97
C TRP A 1071 -12.75 -4.90 -21.50
N ALA A 1072 -11.60 -5.17 -22.13
CA ALA A 1072 -11.49 -5.25 -23.59
C ALA A 1072 -12.04 -6.55 -24.21
N ASN A 1073 -12.33 -7.58 -23.41
CA ASN A 1073 -12.76 -8.90 -23.90
C ASN A 1073 -14.09 -9.40 -23.32
N PHE A 1074 -14.63 -8.78 -22.25
CA PHE A 1074 -15.85 -9.22 -21.57
C PHE A 1074 -16.81 -8.05 -21.31
N ASP A 1075 -18.11 -8.29 -21.51
CA ASP A 1075 -19.18 -7.30 -21.30
C ASP A 1075 -19.56 -7.17 -19.80
N LEU A 1076 -18.61 -6.70 -19.00
CA LEU A 1076 -18.75 -6.63 -17.54
C LEU A 1076 -19.76 -5.56 -17.08
N ALA A 1077 -19.95 -4.49 -17.86
CA ALA A 1077 -20.87 -3.40 -17.51
C ALA A 1077 -22.37 -3.78 -17.61
N ASN A 1078 -22.67 -4.85 -18.35
CA ASN A 1078 -24.02 -5.39 -18.55
C ASN A 1078 -24.26 -6.73 -17.83
N ASP A 1079 -23.31 -7.22 -17.03
CA ASP A 1079 -23.51 -8.38 -16.16
C ASP A 1079 -24.68 -8.12 -15.18
N PRO A 1080 -25.76 -8.93 -15.20
CA PRO A 1080 -26.96 -8.65 -14.41
C PRO A 1080 -26.74 -8.71 -12.89
N LYS A 1081 -25.77 -9.49 -12.45
CA LYS A 1081 -25.41 -9.65 -11.03
C LYS A 1081 -24.56 -8.47 -10.57
N LEU A 1082 -23.60 -8.02 -11.38
CA LEU A 1082 -22.85 -6.78 -11.11
C LEU A 1082 -23.77 -5.57 -11.02
N ARG A 1083 -24.68 -5.37 -11.99
CA ARG A 1083 -25.66 -4.25 -11.96
C ARG A 1083 -26.63 -4.31 -10.78
N ARG A 1084 -26.68 -5.41 -10.02
CA ARG A 1084 -27.49 -5.52 -8.80
C ARG A 1084 -26.85 -4.85 -7.59
N PHE A 1085 -25.52 -4.84 -7.52
CA PHE A 1085 -24.75 -4.40 -6.36
C PHE A 1085 -23.89 -3.17 -6.69
N VAL A 1086 -23.18 -3.18 -7.81
CA VAL A 1086 -22.25 -2.11 -8.20
C VAL A 1086 -23.01 -0.92 -8.79
N ARG A 1087 -22.62 0.29 -8.38
CA ARG A 1087 -23.11 1.55 -8.96
C ARG A 1087 -22.95 1.58 -10.48
N HIS A 1088 -24.04 1.87 -11.19
CA HIS A 1088 -24.04 1.94 -12.65
C HIS A 1088 -23.03 2.95 -13.22
N ASP A 1089 -22.79 4.08 -12.54
CA ASP A 1089 -21.81 5.08 -13.01
C ASP A 1089 -20.35 4.61 -12.94
N ILE A 1090 -20.05 3.60 -12.10
CA ILE A 1090 -18.74 2.92 -12.08
C ILE A 1090 -18.65 1.90 -13.23
N LEU A 1091 -19.76 1.20 -13.53
CA LEU A 1091 -19.84 0.24 -14.63
C LEU A 1091 -19.82 0.91 -16.02
N GLU A 1092 -20.40 2.11 -16.15
CA GLU A 1092 -20.34 2.90 -17.39
C GLU A 1092 -18.91 3.36 -17.71
N GLY A 1093 -18.11 3.66 -16.67
CA GLY A 1093 -16.72 4.12 -16.83
C GLY A 1093 -15.76 3.09 -17.45
N ILE A 1094 -16.11 1.79 -17.43
CA ILE A 1094 -15.26 0.70 -17.98
C ILE A 1094 -15.68 0.23 -19.38
N ILE A 1095 -16.66 0.88 -20.03
CA ILE A 1095 -17.18 0.48 -21.35
C ILE A 1095 -16.23 0.87 -22.49
N GLU A 1096 -15.54 2.00 -22.41
CA GLU A 1096 -14.55 2.43 -23.41
C GLU A 1096 -13.13 2.09 -22.95
N THR A 1097 -12.44 1.22 -23.69
CA THR A 1097 -11.14 0.65 -23.29
C THR A 1097 -10.24 0.30 -24.49
N THR A 1098 -8.95 0.05 -24.23
CA THR A 1098 -7.93 -0.20 -25.26
C THR A 1098 -7.58 -1.68 -25.38
N SER A 1099 -8.00 -2.32 -26.47
CA SER A 1099 -7.55 -3.67 -26.84
C SER A 1099 -6.07 -3.69 -27.23
N ARG A 1100 -5.31 -4.67 -26.73
CA ARG A 1100 -3.85 -4.82 -26.94
C ARG A 1100 -3.48 -6.24 -27.39
N PRO A 1101 -2.31 -6.46 -28.04
CA PRO A 1101 -1.77 -7.79 -28.29
C PRO A 1101 -1.60 -8.62 -27.01
N LYS A 1102 -1.71 -9.96 -27.08
CA LYS A 1102 -1.54 -10.81 -25.90
C LYS A 1102 -0.18 -10.60 -25.20
N ASP A 1103 0.88 -10.43 -25.99
CA ASP A 1103 2.25 -10.27 -25.48
C ASP A 1103 2.48 -8.93 -24.74
N SER A 1104 1.51 -8.00 -24.77
CA SER A 1104 1.48 -6.80 -23.92
C SER A 1104 1.06 -7.10 -22.47
N PHE A 1105 0.36 -8.21 -22.22
CA PHE A 1105 -0.11 -8.64 -20.90
C PHE A 1105 0.87 -9.67 -20.31
N GLN A 1106 1.85 -9.20 -19.53
CA GLN A 1106 2.88 -10.08 -18.97
C GLN A 1106 2.36 -10.95 -17.82
N LEU A 1107 1.18 -10.62 -17.30
CA LEU A 1107 0.43 -11.43 -16.35
C LEU A 1107 0.35 -12.91 -16.74
N PHE A 1108 0.29 -13.27 -18.03
CA PHE A 1108 0.27 -14.69 -18.44
C PHE A 1108 1.61 -15.41 -18.19
N ASN A 1109 2.73 -14.70 -18.31
CA ASN A 1109 4.06 -15.20 -17.95
C ASN A 1109 4.23 -15.24 -16.43
N VAL A 1110 3.71 -14.23 -15.71
CA VAL A 1110 3.63 -14.23 -14.24
C VAL A 1110 2.83 -15.44 -13.74
N SER A 1111 1.63 -15.70 -14.27
CA SER A 1111 0.81 -16.86 -13.90
C SER A 1111 1.54 -18.18 -14.13
N ALA A 1112 2.28 -18.32 -15.24
CA ALA A 1112 3.08 -19.51 -15.52
C ALA A 1112 4.28 -19.65 -14.56
N SER A 1113 4.95 -18.55 -14.22
CA SER A 1113 6.00 -18.51 -13.19
C SER A 1113 5.47 -18.91 -11.81
N ILE A 1114 4.30 -18.37 -11.43
CA ILE A 1114 3.60 -18.67 -10.18
C ILE A 1114 3.20 -20.15 -10.13
N ALA A 1115 2.58 -20.69 -11.18
CA ALA A 1115 2.22 -22.11 -11.27
C ALA A 1115 3.45 -23.03 -11.10
N ALA A 1116 4.54 -22.73 -11.82
CA ALA A 1116 5.80 -23.47 -11.71
C ALA A 1116 6.46 -23.39 -10.32
N MET A 1117 6.20 -22.32 -9.54
CA MET A 1117 6.61 -22.20 -8.14
C MET A 1117 5.64 -22.92 -7.17
N VAL A 1118 4.33 -22.90 -7.43
CA VAL A 1118 3.33 -23.65 -6.65
C VAL A 1118 3.60 -25.15 -6.77
N HIS A 1119 3.98 -25.65 -7.94
CA HIS A 1119 4.44 -27.04 -8.14
C HIS A 1119 5.76 -27.40 -7.43
N LYS A 1120 6.46 -26.41 -6.85
CA LYS A 1120 7.61 -26.61 -5.93
C LYS A 1120 7.23 -26.50 -4.45
N GLY A 1121 6.01 -26.05 -4.13
CA GLY A 1121 5.53 -25.83 -2.76
C GLY A 1121 5.35 -24.37 -2.35
N LEU A 1122 5.44 -23.40 -3.27
CA LEU A 1122 5.00 -22.03 -3.00
C LEU A 1122 3.52 -22.01 -2.60
N ARG A 1123 3.18 -21.25 -1.58
CA ARG A 1123 1.79 -20.83 -1.34
C ARG A 1123 1.52 -19.56 -2.12
N ALA A 1124 0.70 -19.67 -3.14
CA ALA A 1124 0.16 -18.51 -3.83
C ALA A 1124 -1.22 -18.17 -3.27
N HIS A 1125 -1.59 -16.89 -3.35
CA HIS A 1125 -2.85 -16.37 -2.84
C HIS A 1125 -3.59 -15.66 -3.97
N VAL A 1126 -4.89 -15.87 -4.04
CA VAL A 1126 -5.77 -15.09 -4.91
C VAL A 1126 -6.06 -13.76 -4.21
N GLY A 1127 -5.74 -12.65 -4.87
CA GLY A 1127 -5.98 -11.31 -4.36
C GLY A 1127 -6.41 -10.37 -5.48
N ALA A 1128 -7.59 -9.75 -5.37
CA ALA A 1128 -8.20 -9.00 -6.47
C ALA A 1128 -7.71 -7.54 -6.58
N HIS A 1129 -6.81 -7.12 -5.70
CA HIS A 1129 -6.31 -5.75 -5.51
C HIS A 1129 -7.44 -4.74 -5.23
N GLY A 1130 -8.14 -4.17 -6.20
CA GLY A 1130 -9.26 -3.24 -5.92
C GLY A 1130 -10.03 -2.70 -7.12
N GLU A 1131 -9.77 -3.21 -8.32
CA GLU A 1131 -10.19 -2.57 -9.58
C GLU A 1131 -11.65 -2.86 -9.92
N PRO A 1132 -12.37 -1.90 -10.55
CA PRO A 1132 -13.77 -2.08 -10.89
C PRO A 1132 -13.95 -3.07 -12.06
N PRO A 1133 -14.86 -4.05 -11.97
CA PRO A 1133 -15.90 -4.20 -10.96
C PRO A 1133 -15.56 -5.18 -9.82
N LEU A 1134 -15.66 -4.69 -8.59
CA LEU A 1134 -15.43 -5.44 -7.35
C LEU A 1134 -16.27 -6.73 -7.25
N GLY A 1135 -15.76 -7.73 -6.53
CA GLY A 1135 -16.32 -9.09 -6.47
C GLY A 1135 -16.05 -9.89 -7.75
N ARG A 1136 -16.50 -9.43 -8.93
CA ARG A 1136 -16.29 -10.14 -10.20
C ARG A 1136 -14.80 -10.26 -10.57
N MET A 1137 -13.99 -9.27 -10.22
CA MET A 1137 -12.53 -9.33 -10.43
C MET A 1137 -11.85 -10.50 -9.68
N TYR A 1138 -12.36 -10.94 -8.53
CA TYR A 1138 -11.79 -12.10 -7.83
C TYR A 1138 -11.81 -13.38 -8.68
N HIS A 1139 -12.90 -13.62 -9.43
CA HIS A 1139 -12.99 -14.73 -10.38
C HIS A 1139 -12.11 -14.55 -11.63
N ALA A 1140 -11.62 -13.34 -11.92
CA ALA A 1140 -10.66 -13.12 -12.98
C ALA A 1140 -9.24 -13.57 -12.55
N GLU A 1141 -8.85 -13.31 -11.29
CA GLU A 1141 -7.62 -13.90 -10.73
C GLU A 1141 -7.65 -15.42 -10.80
N LEU A 1142 -8.76 -16.08 -10.41
CA LEU A 1142 -8.92 -17.54 -10.58
C LEU A 1142 -8.65 -17.98 -12.03
N ALA A 1143 -9.15 -17.23 -13.01
CA ALA A 1143 -8.94 -17.51 -14.42
C ALA A 1143 -7.49 -17.29 -14.87
N PHE A 1144 -6.78 -16.29 -14.32
CA PHE A 1144 -5.35 -16.07 -14.59
C PHE A 1144 -4.48 -17.19 -13.98
N PHE A 1145 -4.74 -17.58 -12.73
CA PHE A 1145 -4.08 -18.73 -12.08
C PHE A 1145 -4.24 -20.04 -12.90
N ALA A 1146 -5.45 -20.34 -13.37
CA ALA A 1146 -5.70 -21.48 -14.25
C ALA A 1146 -5.00 -21.33 -15.62
N ALA A 1147 -5.00 -20.12 -16.21
CA ALA A 1147 -4.29 -19.84 -17.46
C ALA A 1147 -2.76 -19.95 -17.35
N GLY A 1148 -2.21 -19.84 -16.14
CA GLY A 1148 -0.81 -20.16 -15.82
C GLY A 1148 -0.48 -21.64 -15.81
N GLY A 1149 -1.48 -22.53 -15.78
CA GLY A 1149 -1.30 -23.98 -15.76
C GLY A 1149 -1.49 -24.64 -14.39
N LEU A 1150 -2.11 -23.96 -13.42
CA LEU A 1150 -2.70 -24.65 -12.26
C LEU A 1150 -3.96 -25.40 -12.67
N SER A 1151 -4.19 -26.56 -12.05
CA SER A 1151 -5.50 -27.22 -12.08
C SER A 1151 -6.55 -26.43 -11.31
N ASN A 1152 -7.85 -26.62 -11.63
CA ASN A 1152 -8.93 -25.93 -10.90
C ASN A 1152 -8.86 -26.18 -9.38
N TYR A 1153 -8.51 -27.39 -8.95
CA TYR A 1153 -8.29 -27.70 -7.53
C TYR A 1153 -7.17 -26.87 -6.90
N GLU A 1154 -6.02 -26.72 -7.57
CA GLU A 1154 -4.90 -25.90 -7.07
C GLU A 1154 -5.25 -24.41 -7.04
N THR A 1155 -5.97 -23.92 -8.04
CA THR A 1155 -6.52 -22.55 -8.09
C THR A 1155 -7.49 -22.31 -6.92
N LEU A 1156 -8.40 -23.24 -6.64
CA LEU A 1156 -9.32 -23.16 -5.50
C LEU A 1156 -8.58 -23.28 -4.15
N ARG A 1157 -7.47 -24.03 -4.09
CA ARG A 1157 -6.59 -24.11 -2.91
C ARG A 1157 -5.88 -22.76 -2.64
N ALA A 1158 -5.43 -22.07 -3.70
CA ALA A 1158 -4.89 -20.71 -3.64
C ALA A 1158 -5.96 -19.66 -3.25
N ALA A 1159 -7.24 -19.95 -3.50
CA ALA A 1159 -8.38 -19.10 -3.13
C ALA A 1159 -8.90 -19.31 -1.70
N THR A 1160 -8.44 -20.34 -0.98
CA THR A 1160 -9.03 -20.78 0.30
C THR A 1160 -7.98 -21.18 1.34
N ARG A 1161 -7.32 -22.31 1.12
CA ARG A 1161 -6.41 -22.96 2.07
C ARG A 1161 -5.10 -22.22 2.20
N ASP A 1162 -4.43 -21.92 1.08
CA ASP A 1162 -3.06 -21.41 1.08
C ASP A 1162 -2.94 -20.00 1.71
N PRO A 1163 -3.79 -19.00 1.41
CA PRO A 1163 -3.81 -17.73 2.15
C PRO A 1163 -4.16 -17.91 3.63
N ALA A 1164 -5.08 -18.83 3.99
CA ALA A 1164 -5.38 -19.12 5.38
C ALA A 1164 -4.16 -19.67 6.15
N ILE A 1165 -3.30 -20.48 5.52
CA ILE A 1165 -2.04 -20.92 6.14
C ILE A 1165 -1.10 -19.72 6.31
N THR A 1166 -0.82 -18.98 5.24
CA THR A 1166 0.21 -17.92 5.24
C THR A 1166 -0.14 -16.76 6.19
N LEU A 1167 -1.43 -16.42 6.31
CA LEU A 1167 -1.94 -15.40 7.24
C LEU A 1167 -2.20 -15.94 8.66
N GLY A 1168 -1.96 -17.23 8.93
CA GLY A 1168 -2.17 -17.83 10.26
C GLY A 1168 -3.65 -17.99 10.67
N LEU A 1169 -4.58 -18.01 9.71
CA LEU A 1169 -6.03 -18.11 9.93
C LEU A 1169 -6.54 -19.57 9.81
N TYR A 1170 -5.71 -20.49 9.32
CA TYR A 1170 -6.10 -21.86 8.96
C TYR A 1170 -6.68 -22.69 10.11
N ASN A 1171 -6.42 -22.32 11.37
CA ASN A 1171 -6.99 -23.01 12.53
C ASN A 1171 -8.53 -22.83 12.64
N ALA A 1172 -9.14 -21.88 11.93
CA ALA A 1172 -10.59 -21.66 11.95
C ALA A 1172 -11.29 -21.48 10.57
N ILE A 1173 -10.57 -21.15 9.50
CA ILE A 1173 -11.11 -20.97 8.12
C ILE A 1173 -10.20 -21.59 7.06
N GLY A 1174 -10.60 -21.51 5.78
CA GLY A 1174 -9.81 -21.98 4.62
C GLY A 1174 -9.93 -23.47 4.30
N SER A 1175 -10.67 -24.24 5.10
CA SER A 1175 -11.07 -25.62 4.80
C SER A 1175 -12.37 -25.99 5.53
N LEU A 1176 -13.09 -27.00 5.02
CA LEU A 1176 -14.31 -27.55 5.62
C LEU A 1176 -13.96 -28.70 6.58
N GLU A 1177 -13.56 -28.37 7.80
CA GLU A 1177 -13.17 -29.32 8.85
C GLU A 1177 -13.97 -29.14 10.14
N LYS A 1178 -14.14 -30.22 10.92
CA LYS A 1178 -14.85 -30.16 12.22
C LYS A 1178 -14.19 -29.15 13.16
N GLY A 1179 -15.01 -28.26 13.74
CA GLY A 1179 -14.57 -27.21 14.66
C GLY A 1179 -14.25 -25.88 13.97
N LYS A 1180 -14.14 -25.84 12.65
CA LYS A 1180 -13.93 -24.58 11.90
C LYS A 1180 -15.24 -23.80 11.73
N LEU A 1181 -15.09 -22.51 11.45
CA LEU A 1181 -16.21 -21.61 11.18
C LEU A 1181 -16.91 -22.05 9.89
N ALA A 1182 -18.24 -21.97 9.86
CA ALA A 1182 -19.05 -22.32 8.70
C ALA A 1182 -19.02 -21.19 7.65
N ASP A 1183 -17.87 -21.08 6.99
CA ASP A 1183 -17.57 -20.21 5.87
C ASP A 1183 -17.48 -21.07 4.60
N LEU A 1184 -18.48 -20.99 3.72
CA LEU A 1184 -18.60 -21.88 2.57
C LEU A 1184 -19.34 -21.27 1.38
N ILE A 1185 -19.18 -21.91 0.23
CA ILE A 1185 -19.87 -21.59 -1.03
C ILE A 1185 -20.61 -22.84 -1.49
N VAL A 1186 -21.89 -22.70 -1.84
CA VAL A 1186 -22.72 -23.76 -2.44
C VAL A 1186 -22.97 -23.39 -3.90
N TYR A 1187 -22.73 -24.34 -4.80
CA TYR A 1187 -22.87 -24.15 -6.24
C TYR A 1187 -24.19 -24.69 -6.78
N HIS A 1188 -24.55 -24.25 -7.99
CA HIS A 1188 -25.62 -24.90 -8.74
C HIS A 1188 -25.21 -26.33 -9.15
N PRO A 1189 -26.17 -27.27 -9.27
CA PRO A 1189 -25.88 -28.68 -9.55
C PRO A 1189 -25.42 -28.97 -10.98
N ASP A 1190 -25.41 -27.96 -11.87
CA ASP A 1190 -24.82 -28.02 -13.21
C ASP A 1190 -23.40 -27.40 -13.30
N ALA A 1191 -22.82 -26.99 -12.17
CA ALA A 1191 -21.46 -26.45 -12.11
C ALA A 1191 -20.42 -27.56 -12.00
N ASP A 1192 -19.39 -27.54 -12.86
CA ASP A 1192 -18.22 -28.43 -12.76
C ASP A 1192 -16.98 -27.64 -12.34
N LEU A 1193 -16.53 -27.84 -11.09
CA LEU A 1193 -15.39 -27.14 -10.51
C LEU A 1193 -14.05 -27.87 -10.64
N LEU A 1194 -14.01 -29.06 -11.24
CA LEU A 1194 -12.79 -29.88 -11.33
C LEU A 1194 -12.33 -30.09 -12.77
N ASP A 1195 -13.22 -30.60 -13.63
CA ASP A 1195 -12.93 -30.90 -15.04
C ASP A 1195 -13.51 -29.83 -16.00
N GLY A 1196 -14.34 -28.92 -15.48
CA GLY A 1196 -14.94 -27.80 -16.20
C GLY A 1196 -13.99 -26.61 -16.45
N ASP A 1197 -14.50 -25.60 -17.15
CA ASP A 1197 -13.82 -24.31 -17.29
C ASP A 1197 -13.88 -23.54 -15.96
N ILE A 1198 -12.80 -22.87 -15.57
CA ILE A 1198 -12.71 -22.14 -14.29
C ILE A 1198 -13.77 -21.03 -14.12
N SER A 1199 -14.38 -20.55 -15.21
CA SER A 1199 -15.54 -19.63 -15.15
C SER A 1199 -16.81 -20.26 -14.57
N GLU A 1200 -16.89 -21.59 -14.47
CA GLU A 1200 -17.94 -22.31 -13.71
C GLU A 1200 -17.95 -21.92 -12.21
N SER A 1201 -16.82 -21.39 -11.69
CA SER A 1201 -16.75 -20.77 -10.36
C SER A 1201 -17.74 -19.60 -10.15
N LEU A 1202 -18.28 -19.01 -11.22
CA LEU A 1202 -19.30 -17.95 -11.13
C LEU A 1202 -20.70 -18.49 -10.77
N LYS A 1203 -20.96 -19.79 -10.92
CA LYS A 1203 -22.29 -20.44 -10.72
C LYS A 1203 -22.61 -20.69 -9.23
N ILE A 1204 -22.41 -19.68 -8.39
CA ILE A 1204 -22.70 -19.73 -6.96
C ILE A 1204 -24.22 -19.67 -6.72
N LYS A 1205 -24.78 -20.69 -6.06
CA LYS A 1205 -26.19 -20.77 -5.61
C LYS A 1205 -26.37 -20.01 -4.29
N ASN A 1206 -25.52 -20.32 -3.31
CA ASN A 1206 -25.53 -19.69 -1.99
C ASN A 1206 -24.11 -19.41 -1.49
N VAL A 1207 -23.98 -18.38 -0.65
CA VAL A 1207 -22.76 -18.04 0.10
C VAL A 1207 -23.06 -18.07 1.59
N MET A 1208 -22.12 -18.54 2.40
CA MET A 1208 -22.26 -18.64 3.85
C MET A 1208 -21.02 -18.12 4.58
N ARG A 1209 -21.22 -17.35 5.65
CA ARG A 1209 -20.16 -16.78 6.52
C ARG A 1209 -20.58 -16.91 7.98
N GLY A 1210 -19.74 -17.53 8.81
CA GLY A 1210 -20.04 -17.78 10.23
C GLY A 1210 -21.34 -18.57 10.45
N GLY A 1211 -21.76 -19.38 9.47
CA GLY A 1211 -23.02 -20.13 9.46
C GLY A 1211 -24.24 -19.40 8.90
N ARG A 1212 -24.21 -18.07 8.77
CA ARG A 1212 -25.28 -17.32 8.07
C ARG A 1212 -25.20 -17.59 6.58
N ILE A 1213 -26.32 -17.87 5.94
CA ILE A 1213 -26.37 -18.20 4.51
C ILE A 1213 -27.35 -17.31 3.76
N TRP A 1214 -26.92 -16.86 2.59
CA TRP A 1214 -27.66 -16.00 1.67
C TRP A 1214 -27.78 -16.65 0.29
N ASP A 1215 -28.84 -16.30 -0.43
CA ASP A 1215 -28.90 -16.45 -1.88
C ASP A 1215 -27.83 -15.57 -2.53
N ALA A 1216 -26.93 -16.15 -3.35
CA ALA A 1216 -25.74 -15.44 -3.83
C ALA A 1216 -25.99 -14.51 -5.03
N GLU A 1217 -27.17 -14.58 -5.64
CA GLU A 1217 -27.60 -13.66 -6.70
C GLU A 1217 -28.19 -12.37 -6.09
N THR A 1218 -28.79 -12.46 -4.90
CA THR A 1218 -29.62 -11.37 -4.36
C THR A 1218 -29.26 -10.89 -2.95
N LEU A 1219 -28.43 -11.62 -2.22
CA LEU A 1219 -28.16 -11.47 -0.78
C LEU A 1219 -29.41 -11.38 0.11
N VAL A 1220 -30.49 -12.06 -0.29
CA VAL A 1220 -31.58 -12.38 0.62
C VAL A 1220 -31.10 -13.48 1.57
N GLU A 1221 -31.17 -13.25 2.89
CA GLU A 1221 -30.80 -14.24 3.90
C GLU A 1221 -31.76 -15.43 3.83
N GLU A 1222 -31.20 -16.63 3.71
CA GLU A 1222 -31.92 -17.90 3.73
C GLU A 1222 -32.10 -18.43 5.15
N TRP A 1223 -31.08 -18.26 6.00
CA TRP A 1223 -31.07 -18.65 7.41
C TRP A 1223 -30.06 -17.77 8.17
N PRO A 1224 -30.39 -17.29 9.39
CA PRO A 1224 -31.52 -17.69 10.24
C PRO A 1224 -32.86 -17.00 9.96
N VAL A 1225 -32.89 -15.77 9.45
CA VAL A 1225 -34.14 -14.99 9.27
C VAL A 1225 -34.53 -14.98 7.79
N LYS A 1226 -35.08 -16.11 7.32
CA LYS A 1226 -35.41 -16.31 5.89
C LYS A 1226 -36.23 -15.16 5.31
N GLY A 1227 -35.72 -14.56 4.23
CA GLY A 1227 -36.34 -13.43 3.54
C GLY A 1227 -35.85 -12.05 4.00
N ARG A 1228 -34.96 -11.97 5.00
CA ARG A 1228 -34.33 -10.71 5.40
C ARG A 1228 -33.33 -10.26 4.34
N ARG A 1229 -33.52 -9.05 3.79
CA ARG A 1229 -32.52 -8.33 3.00
C ARG A 1229 -32.35 -6.92 3.59
N PRO A 1230 -31.12 -6.41 3.77
CA PRO A 1230 -30.91 -5.02 4.14
C PRO A 1230 -31.43 -4.07 3.06
N THR A 1231 -31.88 -2.88 3.46
CA THR A 1231 -32.17 -1.81 2.49
C THR A 1231 -30.85 -1.10 2.19
N MET A 1232 -30.41 -1.13 0.94
CA MET A 1232 -29.23 -0.39 0.50
C MET A 1232 -29.56 1.10 0.28
N PRO A 1233 -28.55 1.99 0.25
CA PRO A 1233 -28.72 3.34 -0.29
C PRO A 1233 -29.35 3.30 -1.67
N ILE A 1234 -30.08 4.36 -2.04
CA ILE A 1234 -30.67 4.45 -3.38
C ILE A 1234 -29.56 4.70 -4.40
N LEU A 1235 -28.95 3.62 -4.88
CA LEU A 1235 -28.10 3.61 -6.06
C LEU A 1235 -28.93 4.08 -7.27
N ASN A 1236 -28.30 4.77 -8.21
CA ASN A 1236 -28.99 5.44 -9.31
C ASN A 1236 -29.76 4.42 -10.17
N ALA A 1237 -31.09 4.50 -10.16
CA ALA A 1237 -31.95 3.54 -10.84
C ALA A 1237 -32.32 4.00 -12.26
N ASP A 1238 -31.42 3.71 -13.20
CA ASP A 1238 -31.71 3.43 -14.62
C ASP A 1238 -30.84 2.22 -15.06
#